data_AF-A0AAD9NH92-F1
#
_entry.id   AF-A0AAD9NH92-F1
#
_cell.length_a   1.000
_cell.length_b   1.000
_cell.length_c   1.000
_cell.angle_alpha   90.00
_cell.angle_beta   90.00
_cell.angle_gamma   90.00
#
_symmetry.space_group_name_H-M   'P 1'
#
loop_
_entity.id
_entity.type
_entity.pdbx_description
1 polymer ?
#
loop_
_entity_poly.entity_id
_entity_poly.type
_entity_poly.pdbx_seq_one_letter_code
_entity_poly.pdbx_strand_id
1 'polypeptide(L)'
;MFQQTSDMHDKDEVVIDGLTQKELQATKEFLEEIGLHYSDPDNEPLSWATAVKFLMARKFDVRRAVELFMSHEAVRKGENIHTIDPRDPAVRRELLTEKFTVLPGRDSNGAAIAVFTARHHCITTSTHQVVLKSLIFQLDVALNSQETQRNGLVLIYDMTNSKYSNFDYDLSIKILSMLKGSYPARLKKVLIVTAPLWFKAPFKILRLFVREKLRDRVYTVNINQLSQHLPVSSLPKSFGGKVEVNHKDWIRKCLQVVWEKSSDMDNEIMAYMEDCDNISTPDTGSGLTTPTMDDGSVLSSDLESESSHGTIQEKYSREYKEKELGLSLETSDDAVMTSSPNSPSSLNHLVVVGSNIPLKRSSEPSQMQAQGGDVNPPLPRKKRPNTATTAPTEESIHMPESGGYTVEELLQYCKIKQKKGLCREYTLIRTEPPAGTFEQAKVKANTNKNRYTDVLCMDHSRVHLNTRDSDPHSDYINANFVDGYKQRNAYISTQGPLPRTFGDFWRMVWEQMVLLVVMTTRTVERGRLKCGQYWPPELEDREEYDNFTIINNGVTDFVDYKLTSLILQNNMTGESRKINHLQFLSWPDYGVPHSADAFLRFMHHVRRVQEERTQACSPPWIGHPNGPPILIHCSAGIGRTGTFITVDICTRRLADIGTVNIQKTVRRLRTQRAFSIQMPDQYVFCYLAVLEHAQNVGLIENIDLANFEDSSSDSEC
;
A
#
# COMPACT_ATOMS: atom_id res chain seq x y z
N MET A 1 27.70 -59.72 19.56
CA MET A 1 28.19 -58.54 18.82
C MET A 1 27.08 -57.49 18.93
N PHE A 2 27.40 -56.30 19.44
CA PHE A 2 26.54 -55.09 19.55
C PHE A 2 25.04 -55.26 19.88
N GLN A 3 24.67 -54.98 21.13
CA GLN A 3 23.43 -54.25 21.41
C GLN A 3 23.54 -53.40 22.69
N GLN A 4 23.41 -52.08 22.49
CA GLN A 4 23.06 -51.00 23.43
C GLN A 4 23.53 -51.08 24.90
N THR A 5 24.66 -50.43 25.17
CA THR A 5 24.92 -49.72 26.44
C THR A 5 24.69 -48.21 26.23
N SER A 6 23.71 -47.59 26.92
CA SER A 6 23.68 -46.15 27.24
C SER A 6 22.37 -45.72 27.96
N ASP A 7 22.02 -46.35 29.08
CA ASP A 7 21.10 -45.75 30.06
C ASP A 7 21.91 -45.29 31.28
N MET A 8 22.52 -44.12 31.20
CA MET A 8 23.11 -43.37 32.33
C MET A 8 23.70 -42.05 31.82
N HIS A 9 22.94 -40.95 31.83
CA HIS A 9 23.39 -39.57 32.11
C HIS A 9 22.20 -38.60 32.01
N ASP A 10 21.27 -38.70 32.96
CA ASP A 10 20.47 -37.54 33.36
C ASP A 10 20.97 -37.18 34.77
N LYS A 11 21.98 -36.31 34.81
CA LYS A 11 22.51 -35.74 36.06
C LYS A 11 21.75 -34.45 36.31
N ASP A 12 21.32 -34.24 37.54
CA ASP A 12 20.65 -33.02 38.00
C ASP A 12 21.33 -31.76 37.43
N GLU A 13 20.71 -31.11 36.43
CA GLU A 13 21.19 -29.82 35.93
C GLU A 13 21.05 -28.83 37.09
N VAL A 14 22.19 -28.37 37.62
CA VAL A 14 22.22 -27.40 38.72
C VAL A 14 21.58 -26.09 38.27
N VAL A 15 20.31 -25.90 38.67
CA VAL A 15 19.54 -24.71 38.41
C VAL A 15 19.98 -23.61 39.37
N ILE A 16 20.45 -22.48 38.83
CA ILE A 16 20.79 -21.27 39.58
C ILE A 16 19.85 -20.17 39.09
N ASP A 17 19.16 -19.49 40.01
CA ASP A 17 18.15 -18.45 39.72
C ASP A 17 17.06 -18.85 38.70
N GLY A 18 16.72 -20.14 38.64
CA GLY A 18 15.71 -20.69 37.73
C GLY A 18 16.19 -20.94 36.29
N LEU A 19 17.50 -20.82 36.04
CA LEU A 19 18.16 -21.07 34.76
C LEU A 19 19.10 -22.29 34.84
N THR A 20 19.18 -23.07 33.75
CA THR A 20 20.19 -24.15 33.62
C THR A 20 21.56 -23.58 33.26
N GLN A 21 22.63 -24.37 33.42
CA GLN A 21 23.99 -23.93 33.03
C GLN A 21 24.10 -23.51 31.56
N LYS A 22 23.34 -24.14 30.66
CA LYS A 22 23.27 -23.74 29.24
C LYS A 22 22.56 -22.40 29.05
N GLU A 23 21.50 -22.16 29.81
CA GLU A 23 20.74 -20.91 29.78
C GLU A 23 21.55 -19.74 30.38
N LEU A 24 22.32 -19.99 31.45
CA LEU A 24 23.29 -19.01 32.00
C LEU A 24 24.36 -18.63 30.98
N GLN A 25 24.92 -19.62 30.27
CA GLN A 25 25.95 -19.39 29.25
C GLN A 25 25.40 -18.61 28.05
N ALA A 26 24.23 -19.01 27.52
CA ALA A 26 23.53 -18.27 26.46
C ALA A 26 23.17 -16.83 26.87
N THR A 27 22.97 -16.57 28.17
CA THR A 27 22.71 -15.21 28.68
C THR A 27 23.97 -14.33 28.65
N LYS A 28 25.15 -14.90 28.91
CA LYS A 28 26.44 -14.19 28.75
C LYS A 28 26.73 -13.90 27.28
N GLU A 29 26.64 -14.92 26.43
CA GLU A 29 26.87 -14.81 24.98
C GLU A 29 25.96 -13.75 24.34
N PHE A 30 24.68 -13.70 24.73
CA PHE A 30 23.77 -12.66 24.28
C PHE A 30 24.18 -11.25 24.75
N LEU A 31 24.63 -11.09 25.99
CA LEU A 31 25.08 -9.78 26.49
C LEU A 31 26.38 -9.32 25.80
N GLU A 32 27.28 -10.25 25.50
CA GLU A 32 28.51 -10.00 24.74
C GLU A 32 28.19 -9.58 23.28
N GLU A 33 27.34 -10.34 22.57
CA GLU A 33 26.85 -10.01 21.22
C GLU A 33 26.17 -8.63 21.15
N ILE A 34 25.28 -8.32 22.10
CA ILE A 34 24.63 -7.01 22.18
C ILE A 34 25.67 -5.91 22.47
N GLY A 35 26.64 -6.13 23.35
CA GLY A 35 27.70 -5.16 23.61
C GLY A 35 28.54 -4.82 22.37
N LEU A 36 28.86 -5.84 21.55
CA LEU A 36 29.61 -5.68 20.29
C LEU A 36 28.81 -4.91 19.22
N HIS A 37 27.50 -5.13 19.13
CA HIS A 37 26.65 -4.52 18.09
C HIS A 37 25.91 -3.25 18.51
N TYR A 38 25.79 -2.97 19.82
CA TYR A 38 25.01 -1.87 20.39
C TYR A 38 25.87 -0.99 21.31
N SER A 39 27.03 -0.55 20.79
CA SER A 39 27.91 0.41 21.44
C SER A 39 27.43 1.86 21.25
N ASP A 40 26.30 2.21 21.88
CA ASP A 40 25.87 3.60 22.03
C ASP A 40 26.45 4.17 23.34
N PRO A 41 27.34 5.19 23.31
CA PRO A 41 28.01 5.72 24.50
C PRO A 41 27.05 6.27 25.58
N ASP A 42 25.83 6.64 25.21
CA ASP A 42 24.85 7.27 26.10
C ASP A 42 23.87 6.26 26.75
N ASN A 43 23.95 4.96 26.43
CA ASN A 43 23.06 3.92 26.96
C ASN A 43 23.70 3.07 28.06
N GLU A 44 22.94 2.78 29.13
CA GLU A 44 23.38 1.85 30.18
C GLU A 44 23.49 0.40 29.66
N PRO A 45 24.44 -0.41 30.20
CA PRO A 45 24.55 -1.83 29.86
C PRO A 45 23.25 -2.60 30.09
N LEU A 46 22.86 -3.42 29.12
CA LEU A 46 21.61 -4.17 29.18
C LEU A 46 21.56 -5.10 30.41
N SER A 47 20.53 -4.95 31.24
CA SER A 47 20.42 -5.74 32.47
C SER A 47 20.23 -7.23 32.21
N TRP A 48 20.78 -8.08 33.10
CA TRP A 48 20.63 -9.54 33.06
C TRP A 48 19.15 -9.97 32.96
N ALA A 49 18.28 -9.34 33.74
CA ALA A 49 16.84 -9.62 33.71
C ALA A 49 16.21 -9.29 32.36
N THR A 50 16.68 -8.27 31.64
CA THR A 50 16.22 -7.96 30.29
C THR A 50 16.74 -8.99 29.29
N ALA A 51 18.03 -9.35 29.31
CA ALA A 51 18.59 -10.40 28.45
C ALA A 51 17.82 -11.72 28.56
N VAL A 52 17.51 -12.16 29.78
CA VAL A 52 16.73 -13.38 30.04
C VAL A 52 15.32 -13.29 29.42
N LYS A 53 14.64 -12.14 29.43
CA LYS A 53 13.32 -11.96 28.77
C LYS A 53 13.41 -12.27 27.26
N PHE A 54 14.40 -11.71 26.56
CA PHE A 54 14.62 -11.91 25.12
C PHE A 54 14.96 -13.37 24.79
N LEU A 55 15.84 -13.99 25.58
CA LEU A 55 16.22 -15.39 25.42
C LEU A 55 15.05 -16.34 25.71
N MET A 56 14.27 -16.13 26.78
CA MET A 56 13.06 -16.91 27.04
C MET A 56 12.05 -16.80 25.90
N ALA A 57 11.92 -15.65 25.24
CA ALA A 57 11.07 -15.47 24.05
C ALA A 57 11.54 -16.28 22.82
N ARG A 58 12.78 -16.78 22.81
CA ARG A 58 13.39 -17.53 21.70
C ARG A 58 13.90 -18.94 22.04
N LYS A 59 13.72 -19.37 23.29
CA LYS A 59 14.19 -20.63 23.89
C LYS A 59 15.72 -20.69 24.04
N PHE A 60 16.32 -19.61 24.55
CA PHE A 60 17.77 -19.46 24.75
C PHE A 60 18.63 -19.66 23.50
N ASP A 61 18.04 -19.37 22.34
CA ASP A 61 18.75 -19.27 21.07
C ASP A 61 19.27 -17.84 20.93
N VAL A 62 20.59 -17.68 21.14
CA VAL A 62 21.27 -16.38 21.23
C VAL A 62 21.02 -15.54 19.98
N ARG A 63 21.34 -16.07 18.79
CA ARG A 63 21.15 -15.39 17.51
C ARG A 63 19.71 -14.90 17.31
N ARG A 64 18.71 -15.78 17.49
CA ARG A 64 17.30 -15.38 17.32
C ARG A 64 16.82 -14.41 18.41
N ALA A 65 17.48 -14.37 19.57
CA ALA A 65 17.23 -13.37 20.62
C ALA A 65 17.85 -12.02 20.26
N VAL A 66 19.07 -11.98 19.69
CA VAL A 66 19.72 -10.76 19.18
C VAL A 66 18.87 -10.15 18.05
N GLU A 67 18.44 -10.96 17.08
CA GLU A 67 17.54 -10.52 16.00
C GLU A 67 16.23 -9.93 16.55
N LEU A 68 15.67 -10.52 17.61
CA LEU A 68 14.47 -10.02 18.30
C LEU A 68 14.74 -8.71 19.06
N PHE A 69 15.88 -8.56 19.73
CA PHE A 69 16.27 -7.35 20.45
C PHE A 69 16.45 -6.17 19.49
N MET A 70 17.21 -6.36 18.41
CA MET A 70 17.40 -5.32 17.40
C MET A 70 16.06 -4.91 16.75
N SER A 71 15.16 -5.87 16.50
CA SER A 71 13.81 -5.58 16.01
C SER A 71 12.93 -4.84 17.04
N HIS A 72 13.07 -5.16 18.33
CA HIS A 72 12.37 -4.48 19.42
C HIS A 72 12.74 -3.00 19.49
N GLU A 73 14.05 -2.71 19.52
CA GLU A 73 14.56 -1.35 19.58
C GLU A 73 14.19 -0.55 18.32
N ALA A 74 14.31 -1.15 17.13
CA ALA A 74 13.91 -0.50 15.89
C ALA A 74 12.40 -0.14 15.87
N VAL A 75 11.52 -1.00 16.40
CA VAL A 75 10.08 -0.72 16.49
C VAL A 75 9.77 0.32 17.55
N ARG A 76 10.39 0.26 18.75
CA ARG A 76 10.23 1.30 19.77
C ARG A 76 10.71 2.67 19.27
N LYS A 77 11.79 2.71 18.49
CA LYS A 77 12.31 3.94 17.87
C LYS A 77 11.39 4.47 16.78
N GLY A 78 10.99 3.61 15.84
CA GLY A 78 10.13 3.99 14.70
C GLY A 78 8.73 4.47 15.11
N GLU A 79 8.16 3.91 16.17
CA GLU A 79 6.85 4.31 16.70
C GLU A 79 6.96 5.30 17.91
N ASN A 80 8.17 5.74 18.28
CA ASN A 80 8.45 6.62 19.42
C ASN A 80 7.79 6.14 20.74
N ILE A 81 8.20 4.94 21.19
CA ILE A 81 7.72 4.18 22.36
C ILE A 81 8.90 3.78 23.30
N HIS A 82 9.95 4.59 23.37
CA HIS A 82 11.04 4.37 24.34
C HIS A 82 10.57 4.66 25.77
N THR A 83 9.91 5.79 25.99
CA THR A 83 9.30 6.17 27.27
C THR A 83 7.78 6.16 27.13
N ILE A 84 7.09 5.40 27.99
CA ILE A 84 5.63 5.40 28.09
C ILE A 84 5.27 6.03 29.43
N ASP A 85 4.90 7.32 29.42
CA ASP A 85 4.35 7.97 30.60
C ASP A 85 2.85 7.67 30.69
N PRO A 86 2.36 6.92 31.69
CA PRO A 86 0.94 6.72 31.89
C PRO A 86 0.20 8.01 32.28
N ARG A 87 0.90 9.09 32.69
CA ARG A 87 0.30 10.40 33.01
C ARG A 87 -0.05 11.22 31.76
N ASP A 88 0.44 10.86 30.57
CA ASP A 88 0.03 11.47 29.31
C ASP A 88 -1.51 11.36 29.14
N PRO A 89 -2.25 12.46 28.90
CA PRO A 89 -3.70 12.43 28.87
C PRO A 89 -4.31 11.51 27.80
N ALA A 90 -3.63 11.27 26.68
CA ALA A 90 -4.10 10.37 25.64
C ALA A 90 -3.83 8.90 26.03
N VAL A 91 -2.65 8.59 26.55
CA VAL A 91 -2.31 7.26 27.08
C VAL A 91 -3.20 6.90 28.28
N ARG A 92 -3.42 7.83 29.22
CA ARG A 92 -4.33 7.67 30.35
C ARG A 92 -5.76 7.34 29.90
N ARG A 93 -6.35 8.16 29.01
CA ARG A 93 -7.70 7.89 28.48
C ARG A 93 -7.77 6.53 27.80
N GLU A 94 -6.76 6.19 27.01
CA GLU A 94 -6.69 4.92 26.27
C GLU A 94 -6.60 3.70 27.20
N LEU A 95 -5.72 3.76 28.21
CA LEU A 95 -5.59 2.74 29.25
C LEU A 95 -6.91 2.48 29.99
N LEU A 96 -7.74 3.50 30.18
CA LEU A 96 -9.01 3.41 30.92
C LEU A 96 -10.21 2.94 30.06
N THR A 97 -10.05 2.72 28.75
CA THR A 97 -11.15 2.28 27.85
C THR A 97 -11.63 0.84 28.04
N GLU A 98 -10.93 0.05 28.86
CA GLU A 98 -11.09 -1.42 28.98
C GLU A 98 -10.91 -2.17 27.65
N LYS A 99 -10.47 -1.51 26.57
CA LYS A 99 -10.33 -2.15 25.25
C LYS A 99 -9.19 -3.16 25.21
N PHE A 100 -8.24 -3.07 26.14
CA PHE A 100 -7.22 -4.09 26.34
C PHE A 100 -6.99 -4.34 27.83
N THR A 101 -6.92 -5.61 28.22
CA THR A 101 -6.60 -6.03 29.59
C THR A 101 -5.86 -7.36 29.60
N VAL A 102 -5.08 -7.62 30.64
CA VAL A 102 -4.55 -8.97 30.93
C VAL A 102 -5.42 -9.61 32.01
N LEU A 103 -5.80 -10.87 31.83
CA LEU A 103 -6.60 -11.61 32.81
C LEU A 103 -5.73 -12.12 33.96
N PRO A 104 -6.27 -12.26 35.18
CA PRO A 104 -5.54 -12.87 36.29
C PRO A 104 -5.35 -14.39 36.11
N GLY A 105 -6.16 -15.03 35.25
CA GLY A 105 -6.05 -16.44 34.89
C GLY A 105 -5.08 -16.71 33.74
N ARG A 106 -4.65 -17.97 33.62
CA ARG A 106 -3.70 -18.45 32.59
C ARG A 106 -4.28 -19.54 31.70
N ASP A 107 -3.66 -19.80 30.56
CA ASP A 107 -3.94 -21.01 29.77
C ASP A 107 -3.46 -22.28 30.50
N SER A 108 -3.81 -23.45 29.97
CA SER A 108 -3.42 -24.75 30.56
C SER A 108 -1.91 -25.02 30.57
N ASN A 109 -1.10 -24.15 29.97
CA ASN A 109 0.35 -24.23 29.89
C ASN A 109 1.04 -23.06 30.63
N GLY A 110 0.30 -22.28 31.43
CA GLY A 110 0.83 -21.14 32.18
C GLY A 110 1.03 -19.84 31.36
N ALA A 111 0.61 -19.79 30.08
CA ALA A 111 0.67 -18.56 29.30
C ALA A 111 -0.35 -17.54 29.81
N ALA A 112 0.03 -16.26 29.90
CA ALA A 112 -0.89 -15.21 30.30
C ALA A 112 -1.93 -14.94 29.19
N ILE A 113 -3.16 -14.62 29.59
CA ILE A 113 -4.26 -14.37 28.65
C ILE A 113 -4.47 -12.86 28.55
N ALA A 114 -4.16 -12.28 27.39
CA ALA A 114 -4.47 -10.91 27.03
C ALA A 114 -5.79 -10.87 26.25
N VAL A 115 -6.62 -9.85 26.48
CA VAL A 115 -7.91 -9.66 25.79
C VAL A 115 -7.94 -8.28 25.16
N PHE A 116 -8.24 -8.22 23.86
CA PHE A 116 -8.57 -7.00 23.14
C PHE A 116 -10.07 -7.01 22.78
N THR A 117 -10.80 -6.00 23.23
CA THR A 117 -12.25 -5.87 23.09
C THR A 117 -12.60 -4.94 21.93
N ALA A 118 -12.85 -5.50 20.74
CA ALA A 118 -12.94 -4.73 19.50
C ALA A 118 -14.04 -3.65 19.54
N ARG A 119 -15.20 -3.93 20.16
CA ARG A 119 -16.31 -2.97 20.28
C ARG A 119 -15.98 -1.67 21.03
N HIS A 120 -14.91 -1.64 21.84
CA HIS A 120 -14.44 -0.43 22.54
C HIS A 120 -13.37 0.34 21.73
N HIS A 121 -12.94 -0.18 20.58
CA HIS A 121 -12.01 0.53 19.71
C HIS A 121 -12.77 1.50 18.78
N CYS A 122 -12.28 2.73 18.68
CA CYS A 122 -12.79 3.76 17.78
C CYS A 122 -11.61 4.46 17.11
N ILE A 123 -11.58 4.42 15.78
CA ILE A 123 -10.45 4.87 14.95
C ILE A 123 -10.25 6.40 15.04
N THR A 124 -11.32 7.15 15.32
CA THR A 124 -11.28 8.62 15.39
C THR A 124 -10.87 9.18 16.75
N THR A 125 -10.89 8.38 17.83
CA THR A 125 -10.64 8.89 19.20
C THR A 125 -9.20 8.68 19.68
N SER A 126 -8.50 7.69 19.13
CA SER A 126 -7.16 7.28 19.58
C SER A 126 -6.27 6.92 18.39
N THR A 127 -5.08 7.51 18.29
CA THR A 127 -4.11 7.17 17.24
C THR A 127 -3.49 5.80 17.49
N HIS A 128 -3.06 5.10 16.43
CA HIS A 128 -2.45 3.76 16.57
C HIS A 128 -1.27 3.76 17.55
N GLN A 129 -0.50 4.85 17.60
CA GLN A 129 0.63 5.01 18.50
C GLN A 129 0.20 5.01 19.98
N VAL A 130 -0.90 5.70 20.31
CA VAL A 130 -1.46 5.75 21.68
C VAL A 130 -2.01 4.39 22.09
N VAL A 131 -2.68 3.67 21.16
CA VAL A 131 -3.13 2.29 21.43
C VAL A 131 -1.95 1.36 21.66
N LEU A 132 -0.90 1.42 20.83
CA LEU A 132 0.31 0.60 20.97
C LEU A 132 1.07 0.91 22.27
N LYS A 133 1.22 2.18 22.66
CA LYS A 133 1.78 2.58 23.97
C LYS A 133 1.00 1.92 25.11
N SER A 134 -0.32 2.01 25.09
CA SER A 134 -1.20 1.47 26.14
C SER A 134 -1.20 -0.06 26.21
N LEU A 135 -1.06 -0.73 25.06
CA LEU A 135 -0.88 -2.18 24.94
C LEU A 135 0.47 -2.63 25.53
N ILE A 136 1.56 -2.00 25.09
CA ILE A 136 2.93 -2.33 25.51
C ILE A 136 3.10 -2.09 27.01
N PHE A 137 2.59 -0.98 27.55
CA PHE A 137 2.61 -0.68 28.98
C PHE A 137 2.05 -1.82 29.85
N GLN A 138 0.87 -2.33 29.49
CA GLN A 138 0.26 -3.45 30.23
C GLN A 138 1.02 -4.77 30.01
N LEU A 139 1.49 -5.04 28.79
CA LEU A 139 2.22 -6.27 28.48
C LEU A 139 3.61 -6.31 29.14
N ASP A 140 4.30 -5.17 29.27
CA ASP A 140 5.62 -5.08 29.91
C ASP A 140 5.51 -5.43 31.41
N VAL A 141 4.45 -4.96 32.08
CA VAL A 141 4.11 -5.37 33.46
C VAL A 141 3.77 -6.87 33.54
N ALA A 142 3.01 -7.40 32.57
CA ALA A 142 2.71 -8.83 32.53
C ALA A 142 3.97 -9.71 32.33
N LEU A 143 5.00 -9.18 31.66
CA LEU A 143 6.31 -9.81 31.50
C LEU A 143 7.22 -9.73 32.74
N ASN A 144 6.84 -9.07 33.82
CA ASN A 144 7.57 -9.20 35.09
C ASN A 144 7.31 -10.56 35.77
N SER A 145 6.31 -11.33 35.33
CA SER A 145 6.12 -12.72 35.75
C SER A 145 6.99 -13.67 34.95
N GLN A 146 7.91 -14.38 35.62
CA GLN A 146 8.77 -15.41 35.03
C GLN A 146 7.95 -16.51 34.31
N GLU A 147 6.77 -16.86 34.83
CA GLU A 147 5.87 -17.81 34.18
C GLU A 147 5.34 -17.28 32.83
N THR A 148 5.02 -15.98 32.73
CA THR A 148 4.65 -15.35 31.47
C THR A 148 5.81 -15.29 30.48
N GLN A 149 7.03 -15.00 30.94
CA GLN A 149 8.24 -15.07 30.11
C GLN A 149 8.47 -16.49 29.56
N ARG A 150 8.34 -17.51 30.42
CA ARG A 150 8.60 -18.92 30.10
C ARG A 150 7.51 -19.55 29.24
N ASN A 151 6.25 -19.15 29.39
CA ASN A 151 5.12 -19.80 28.73
C ASN A 151 4.51 -18.98 27.58
N GLY A 152 4.63 -17.65 27.62
CA GLY A 152 4.20 -16.73 26.59
C GLY A 152 2.79 -16.15 26.80
N LEU A 153 2.16 -15.76 25.70
CA LEU A 153 0.88 -15.06 25.65
C LEU A 153 -0.15 -15.81 24.80
N VAL A 154 -1.40 -15.85 25.28
CA VAL A 154 -2.60 -16.09 24.47
C VAL A 154 -3.31 -14.77 24.28
N LEU A 155 -3.63 -14.40 23.04
CA LEU A 155 -4.42 -13.22 22.73
C LEU A 155 -5.87 -13.62 22.40
N ILE A 156 -6.84 -13.06 23.11
CA ILE A 156 -8.25 -13.08 22.73
C ILE A 156 -8.55 -11.77 22.01
N TYR A 157 -9.10 -11.84 20.79
CA TYR A 157 -9.66 -10.70 20.07
C TYR A 157 -11.18 -10.84 20.09
N ASP A 158 -11.83 -10.20 21.07
CA ASP A 158 -13.27 -10.25 21.28
C ASP A 158 -13.98 -9.33 20.30
N MET A 159 -14.63 -9.93 19.29
CA MET A 159 -15.44 -9.23 18.30
C MET A 159 -16.93 -9.20 18.66
N THR A 160 -17.32 -9.70 19.84
CA THR A 160 -18.71 -9.76 20.27
C THR A 160 -19.32 -8.37 20.31
N ASN A 161 -20.41 -8.19 19.54
CA ASN A 161 -21.11 -6.93 19.31
C ASN A 161 -20.28 -5.81 18.65
N SER A 162 -19.17 -6.15 17.97
CA SER A 162 -18.39 -5.18 17.18
C SER A 162 -19.03 -4.86 15.83
N LYS A 163 -18.90 -3.60 15.40
CA LYS A 163 -19.29 -3.10 14.07
C LYS A 163 -18.06 -3.00 13.17
N TYR A 164 -18.27 -2.92 11.86
CA TYR A 164 -17.18 -2.68 10.90
C TYR A 164 -16.39 -1.40 11.22
N SER A 165 -17.06 -0.34 11.72
CA SER A 165 -16.42 0.91 12.16
C SER A 165 -15.49 0.78 13.38
N ASN A 166 -15.54 -0.36 14.09
CA ASN A 166 -14.59 -0.68 15.16
C ASN A 166 -13.36 -1.43 14.65
N PHE A 167 -13.37 -1.90 13.39
CA PHE A 167 -12.31 -2.73 12.85
C PHE A 167 -11.22 -1.88 12.21
N ASP A 168 -10.09 -1.82 12.89
CA ASP A 168 -8.88 -1.16 12.44
C ASP A 168 -7.89 -2.20 11.90
N TYR A 169 -7.83 -2.32 10.58
CA TYR A 169 -6.98 -3.28 9.89
C TYR A 169 -5.49 -2.99 10.11
N ASP A 170 -5.09 -1.73 9.99
CA ASP A 170 -3.69 -1.31 10.07
C ASP A 170 -3.16 -1.46 11.50
N LEU A 171 -3.93 -1.06 12.51
CA LEU A 171 -3.60 -1.34 13.90
C LEU A 171 -3.54 -2.84 14.19
N SER A 172 -4.46 -3.64 13.66
CA SER A 172 -4.44 -5.11 13.82
C SER A 172 -3.16 -5.72 13.26
N ILE A 173 -2.69 -5.25 12.09
CA ILE A 173 -1.40 -5.64 11.51
C ILE A 173 -0.22 -5.18 12.39
N LYS A 174 -0.22 -3.92 12.88
CA LYS A 174 0.84 -3.43 13.78
C LYS A 174 0.95 -4.27 15.06
N ILE A 175 -0.17 -4.52 15.75
CA ILE A 175 -0.24 -5.34 16.97
C ILE A 175 0.29 -6.75 16.69
N LEU A 176 -0.17 -7.40 15.63
CA LEU A 176 0.21 -8.77 15.31
C LEU A 176 1.70 -8.88 14.88
N SER A 177 2.20 -7.88 14.15
CA SER A 177 3.60 -7.82 13.72
C SER A 177 4.54 -7.61 14.91
N MET A 178 4.19 -6.68 15.80
CA MET A 178 4.88 -6.46 17.08
C MET A 178 4.94 -7.75 17.91
N LEU A 179 3.79 -8.38 18.20
CA LEU A 179 3.71 -9.60 19.02
C LEU A 179 4.41 -10.83 18.41
N LYS A 180 4.65 -10.84 17.10
CA LYS A 180 5.33 -11.91 16.36
C LYS A 180 6.85 -11.68 16.28
N GLY A 181 7.25 -10.49 15.86
CA GLY A 181 8.61 -10.18 15.43
C GLY A 181 9.46 -9.46 16.46
N SER A 182 8.84 -8.56 17.24
CA SER A 182 9.54 -7.46 17.91
C SER A 182 9.16 -7.29 19.39
N TYR A 183 8.39 -8.22 19.96
CA TYR A 183 8.02 -8.20 21.38
C TYR A 183 8.64 -9.39 22.13
N PRO A 184 9.23 -9.21 23.32
CA PRO A 184 9.93 -10.27 24.08
C PRO A 184 8.98 -11.26 24.77
N ALA A 185 8.00 -11.77 24.03
CA ALA A 185 7.10 -12.84 24.45
C ALA A 185 6.82 -13.82 23.31
N ARG A 186 6.42 -15.05 23.65
CA ARG A 186 5.96 -16.04 22.66
C ARG A 186 4.45 -15.93 22.47
N LEU A 187 3.98 -15.49 21.31
CA LEU A 187 2.56 -15.59 20.94
C LEU A 187 2.18 -17.05 20.68
N LYS A 188 1.48 -17.67 21.62
CA LYS A 188 1.14 -19.11 21.66
C LYS A 188 -0.12 -19.42 20.87
N LYS A 189 -1.15 -18.59 21.02
CA LYS A 189 -2.49 -18.77 20.46
C LYS A 189 -3.17 -17.42 20.28
N VAL A 190 -3.95 -17.25 19.23
CA VAL A 190 -4.85 -16.11 18.99
C VAL A 190 -6.26 -16.67 18.84
N LEU A 191 -7.20 -16.17 19.62
CA LEU A 191 -8.61 -16.58 19.62
C LEU A 191 -9.46 -15.40 19.16
N ILE A 192 -9.98 -15.44 17.94
CA ILE A 192 -10.91 -14.46 17.40
C ILE A 192 -12.31 -14.91 17.80
N VAL A 193 -12.96 -14.16 18.69
CA VAL A 193 -14.20 -14.58 19.36
C VAL A 193 -15.42 -13.89 18.74
N THR A 194 -16.43 -14.68 18.38
CA THR A 194 -17.71 -14.20 17.82
C THR A 194 -17.52 -13.28 16.62
N ALA A 195 -16.64 -13.67 15.69
CA ALA A 195 -16.36 -12.93 14.46
C ALA A 195 -17.65 -12.66 13.66
N PRO A 196 -18.04 -11.39 13.44
CA PRO A 196 -19.21 -11.06 12.64
C PRO A 196 -19.07 -11.50 11.18
N LEU A 197 -20.19 -11.63 10.46
CA LEU A 197 -20.18 -12.04 9.04
C LEU A 197 -19.32 -11.12 8.16
N TRP A 198 -19.30 -9.81 8.44
CA TRP A 198 -18.48 -8.84 7.70
C TRP A 198 -16.97 -9.10 7.86
N PHE A 199 -16.53 -9.74 8.95
CA PHE A 199 -15.11 -10.05 9.19
C PHE A 199 -14.56 -11.16 8.28
N LYS A 200 -15.43 -11.96 7.62
CA LYS A 200 -15.00 -13.04 6.73
C LYS A 200 -14.10 -12.58 5.58
N ALA A 201 -14.34 -11.41 5.01
CA ALA A 201 -13.53 -10.86 3.91
C ALA A 201 -12.20 -10.26 4.43
N PRO A 202 -12.18 -9.33 5.41
CA PRO A 202 -10.94 -8.86 6.04
C PRO A 202 -10.07 -9.99 6.61
N PHE A 203 -10.66 -11.05 7.19
CA PHE A 203 -9.91 -12.18 7.71
C PHE A 203 -9.21 -12.99 6.62
N LYS A 204 -9.85 -13.20 5.46
CA LYS A 204 -9.19 -13.83 4.30
C LYS A 204 -7.97 -13.02 3.87
N ILE A 205 -8.08 -11.69 3.82
CA ILE A 205 -7.01 -10.77 3.46
C ILE A 205 -5.89 -10.78 4.51
N LEU A 206 -6.22 -10.58 5.80
CA LEU A 206 -5.27 -10.70 6.93
C LEU A 206 -4.49 -12.01 6.87
N ARG A 207 -5.16 -13.13 6.58
CA ARG A 207 -4.55 -14.46 6.52
C ARG A 207 -3.45 -14.55 5.45
N LEU A 208 -3.51 -13.79 4.35
CA LEU A 208 -2.46 -13.75 3.34
C LEU A 208 -1.11 -13.32 3.95
N PHE A 209 -1.12 -12.25 4.76
CA PHE A 209 0.07 -11.66 5.40
C PHE A 209 0.54 -12.39 6.68
N VAL A 210 -0.27 -13.31 7.21
CA VAL A 210 0.12 -14.16 8.35
C VAL A 210 0.89 -15.38 7.84
N ARG A 211 2.18 -15.49 8.19
CA ARG A 211 3.02 -16.69 7.92
C ARG A 211 2.34 -17.98 8.39
N GLU A 212 2.51 -19.07 7.64
CA GLU A 212 1.87 -20.38 7.87
C GLU A 212 1.91 -20.84 9.33
N LYS A 213 3.11 -20.93 9.94
CA LYS A 213 3.32 -21.31 11.35
C LYS A 213 2.60 -20.42 12.40
N LEU A 214 2.07 -19.26 12.00
CA LEU A 214 1.23 -18.39 12.82
C LEU A 214 -0.26 -18.54 12.47
N ARG A 215 -0.63 -18.87 11.22
CA ARG A 215 -2.00 -19.24 10.83
C ARG A 215 -2.50 -20.40 11.70
N ASP A 216 -1.65 -21.39 11.94
CA ASP A 216 -1.93 -22.57 12.78
C ASP A 216 -2.22 -22.23 14.26
N ARG A 217 -1.93 -21.00 14.68
CA ARG A 217 -2.18 -20.50 16.04
C ARG A 217 -3.40 -19.59 16.13
N VAL A 218 -3.99 -19.19 15.00
CA VAL A 218 -5.16 -18.30 14.94
C VAL A 218 -6.42 -19.13 14.75
N TYR A 219 -7.29 -19.13 15.76
CA TYR A 219 -8.57 -19.84 15.75
C TYR A 219 -9.71 -18.83 15.76
N THR A 220 -10.73 -19.06 14.92
CA THR A 220 -12.01 -18.32 15.01
C THR A 220 -13.01 -19.19 15.74
N VAL A 221 -13.60 -18.68 16.82
CA VAL A 221 -14.46 -19.43 17.74
C VAL A 221 -15.64 -18.58 18.19
N ASN A 222 -16.74 -19.21 18.59
CA ASN A 222 -17.82 -18.55 19.32
C ASN A 222 -17.52 -18.55 20.83
N ILE A 223 -18.15 -17.67 21.62
CA ILE A 223 -17.96 -17.61 23.09
C ILE A 223 -18.11 -18.99 23.75
N ASN A 224 -19.13 -19.77 23.37
CA ASN A 224 -19.39 -21.10 23.93
C ASN A 224 -18.32 -22.16 23.61
N GLN A 225 -17.38 -21.87 22.70
CA GLN A 225 -16.25 -22.73 22.36
C GLN A 225 -14.97 -22.34 23.10
N LEU A 226 -14.91 -21.18 23.78
CA LEU A 226 -13.68 -20.72 24.46
C LEU A 226 -13.18 -21.69 25.53
N SER A 227 -14.08 -22.37 26.24
CA SER A 227 -13.77 -23.40 27.25
C SER A 227 -13.04 -24.63 26.69
N GLN A 228 -13.06 -24.82 25.36
CA GLN A 228 -12.31 -25.88 24.66
C GLN A 228 -10.84 -25.48 24.43
N HIS A 229 -10.53 -24.17 24.49
CA HIS A 229 -9.20 -23.63 24.23
C HIS A 229 -8.50 -23.07 25.49
N LEU A 230 -9.26 -22.73 26.54
CA LEU A 230 -8.82 -22.09 27.77
C LEU A 230 -9.58 -22.62 29.01
N PRO A 231 -8.97 -22.71 30.20
CA PRO A 231 -9.66 -23.16 31.41
C PRO A 231 -10.84 -22.26 31.81
N VAL A 232 -11.98 -22.86 32.17
CA VAL A 232 -13.18 -22.14 32.67
C VAL A 232 -12.88 -21.33 33.94
N SER A 233 -11.92 -21.80 34.75
CA SER A 233 -11.38 -21.11 35.93
C SER A 233 -10.51 -19.89 35.62
N SER A 234 -10.12 -19.69 34.36
CA SER A 234 -9.31 -18.56 33.90
C SER A 234 -10.11 -17.55 33.07
N LEU A 235 -11.36 -17.88 32.70
CA LEU A 235 -12.21 -17.06 31.85
C LEU A 235 -13.15 -16.15 32.67
N PRO A 236 -13.45 -14.92 32.20
CA PRO A 236 -14.47 -14.06 32.80
C PRO A 236 -15.88 -14.66 32.65
N LYS A 237 -16.83 -14.23 33.50
CA LYS A 237 -18.26 -14.60 33.37
C LYS A 237 -18.83 -14.31 31.96
N SER A 238 -18.42 -13.21 31.32
CA SER A 238 -18.82 -12.84 29.95
C SER A 238 -18.33 -13.82 28.86
N PHE A 239 -17.29 -14.60 29.13
CA PHE A 239 -16.78 -15.66 28.25
C PHE A 239 -17.17 -17.07 28.75
N GLY A 240 -18.19 -17.18 29.60
CA GLY A 240 -18.69 -18.45 30.15
C GLY A 240 -17.83 -19.05 31.27
N GLY A 241 -16.90 -18.27 31.82
CA GLY A 241 -16.07 -18.67 32.95
C GLY A 241 -16.61 -18.24 34.32
N LYS A 242 -15.75 -18.31 35.35
CA LYS A 242 -16.10 -17.95 36.74
C LYS A 242 -15.32 -16.75 37.29
N VAL A 243 -14.31 -16.26 36.57
CA VAL A 243 -13.45 -15.17 37.03
C VAL A 243 -14.22 -13.85 37.06
N GLU A 244 -14.06 -13.11 38.14
CA GLU A 244 -14.41 -11.70 38.23
C GLU A 244 -13.19 -10.89 37.76
N VAL A 245 -13.39 -10.04 36.75
CA VAL A 245 -12.29 -9.26 36.16
C VAL A 245 -12.59 -7.80 36.38
N ASN A 246 -11.74 -7.15 37.17
CA ASN A 246 -11.76 -5.72 37.38
C ASN A 246 -10.58 -5.09 36.63
N HIS A 247 -10.88 -4.41 35.52
CA HIS A 247 -9.85 -3.76 34.71
C HIS A 247 -9.11 -2.65 35.49
N LYS A 248 -9.84 -1.90 36.33
CA LYS A 248 -9.28 -0.86 37.20
C LYS A 248 -8.21 -1.43 38.15
N ASP A 249 -8.40 -2.64 38.69
CA ASP A 249 -7.41 -3.29 39.57
C ASP A 249 -6.15 -3.73 38.82
N TRP A 250 -6.29 -4.16 37.55
CA TRP A 250 -5.14 -4.45 36.70
C TRP A 250 -4.33 -3.19 36.37
N ILE A 251 -4.99 -2.09 36.00
CA ILE A 251 -4.33 -0.80 35.77
C ILE A 251 -3.64 -0.28 37.05
N ARG A 252 -4.29 -0.37 38.23
CA ARG A 252 -3.65 -0.03 39.52
C ARG A 252 -2.34 -0.79 39.70
N LYS A 253 -2.33 -2.11 39.46
CA LYS A 253 -1.13 -2.94 39.54
C LYS A 253 -0.06 -2.53 38.52
N CYS A 254 -0.43 -2.13 37.30
CA CYS A 254 0.52 -1.60 36.32
C CYS A 254 1.18 -0.30 36.80
N LEU A 255 0.41 0.62 37.39
CA LEU A 255 0.93 1.88 37.91
C LEU A 255 1.87 1.66 39.10
N GLN A 256 1.50 0.79 40.06
CA GLN A 256 2.35 0.42 41.21
C GLN A 256 3.73 -0.12 40.79
N VAL A 257 3.79 -0.88 39.69
CA VAL A 257 5.05 -1.43 39.15
C VAL A 257 5.92 -0.38 38.46
N VAL A 258 5.34 0.70 37.91
CA VAL A 258 6.06 1.71 37.12
C VAL A 258 6.42 2.95 37.95
N TRP A 259 5.71 3.23 39.05
CA TRP A 259 5.91 4.42 39.89
C TRP A 259 6.67 4.17 41.21
N GLU A 260 7.48 3.11 41.29
CA GLU A 260 8.24 2.83 42.52
C GLU A 260 9.10 4.02 42.99
N LYS A 261 9.04 4.32 44.30
CA LYS A 261 9.72 5.41 45.05
C LYS A 261 8.99 6.76 45.18
N SER A 262 7.65 6.81 45.21
CA SER A 262 6.90 7.91 45.84
C SER A 262 6.39 7.48 47.23
N SER A 263 6.47 8.37 48.22
CA SER A 263 5.90 8.15 49.56
C SER A 263 4.38 8.34 49.65
N ASP A 264 3.77 8.87 48.58
CA ASP A 264 2.33 9.18 48.49
C ASP A 264 1.64 8.41 47.35
N MET A 265 2.26 7.30 46.91
CA MET A 265 1.91 6.54 45.71
C MET A 265 0.45 6.07 45.66
N ASP A 266 -0.12 5.61 46.78
CA ASP A 266 -1.51 5.13 46.79
C ASP A 266 -2.51 6.30 46.56
N ASN A 267 -2.22 7.50 47.06
CA ASN A 267 -3.02 8.69 46.79
C ASN A 267 -2.85 9.18 45.35
N GLU A 268 -1.63 9.16 44.79
CA GLU A 268 -1.39 9.44 43.36
C GLU A 268 -2.19 8.50 42.45
N ILE A 269 -2.24 7.20 42.76
CA ILE A 269 -2.99 6.23 41.96
C ILE A 269 -4.50 6.39 42.17
N MET A 270 -4.97 6.67 43.39
CA MET A 270 -6.39 6.97 43.62
C MET A 270 -6.83 8.19 42.81
N ALA A 271 -6.10 9.31 42.85
CA ALA A 271 -6.38 10.50 42.04
C ALA A 271 -6.36 10.20 40.53
N TYR A 272 -5.39 9.40 40.05
CA TYR A 272 -5.33 8.95 38.65
C TYR A 272 -6.59 8.17 38.22
N MET A 273 -7.23 7.46 39.15
CA MET A 273 -8.40 6.61 38.93
C MET A 273 -9.74 7.28 39.23
N GLU A 274 -9.79 8.34 40.04
CA GLU A 274 -11.01 9.09 40.39
C GLU A 274 -11.42 10.05 39.28
N ASP A 275 -10.46 10.62 38.57
CA ASP A 275 -10.65 11.57 37.46
C ASP A 275 -11.20 10.89 36.17
N CYS A 276 -11.93 9.78 36.32
CA CYS A 276 -12.57 9.00 35.26
C CYS A 276 -14.06 9.34 35.09
N ASP A 277 -14.76 9.64 36.19
CA ASP A 277 -16.23 9.72 36.17
C ASP A 277 -16.75 11.01 35.49
N ASN A 278 -15.91 12.05 35.38
CA ASN A 278 -16.21 13.33 34.72
C ASN A 278 -16.08 13.32 33.19
N ILE A 279 -15.63 12.24 32.56
CA ILE A 279 -15.37 12.19 31.09
C ILE A 279 -16.63 11.82 30.28
N SER A 280 -17.78 11.64 30.94
CA SER A 280 -18.97 10.96 30.40
C SER A 280 -20.09 11.87 29.83
N THR A 281 -19.81 13.08 29.35
CA THR A 281 -20.78 13.90 28.59
C THR A 281 -20.12 14.76 27.50
N PRO A 282 -20.52 14.66 26.22
CA PRO A 282 -20.30 15.73 25.26
C PRO A 282 -21.29 16.85 25.55
N ASP A 283 -20.80 17.97 26.08
CA ASP A 283 -21.66 19.06 26.52
C ASP A 283 -22.40 19.71 25.34
N THR A 284 -23.69 19.99 25.54
CA THR A 284 -24.60 20.52 24.52
C THR A 284 -25.41 21.69 25.07
N GLY A 285 -24.75 22.85 25.23
CA GLY A 285 -25.44 24.14 25.17
C GLY A 285 -24.96 25.25 26.11
N SER A 286 -25.01 26.48 25.60
CA SER A 286 -24.68 27.75 26.25
C SER A 286 -23.18 27.96 26.58
N GLY A 287 -22.63 29.18 26.51
CA GLY A 287 -23.19 30.47 26.11
C GLY A 287 -22.07 31.50 25.85
N LEU A 288 -22.45 32.69 25.38
CA LEU A 288 -21.57 33.79 24.95
C LEU A 288 -20.33 34.05 25.84
N THR A 289 -19.18 34.32 25.21
CA THR A 289 -18.67 35.70 25.08
C THR A 289 -17.55 35.80 24.03
N THR A 290 -17.64 36.80 23.16
CA THR A 290 -16.58 37.20 22.21
C THR A 290 -15.58 38.14 22.88
N PRO A 291 -14.27 38.02 22.56
CA PRO A 291 -13.36 39.15 22.56
C PRO A 291 -13.13 39.64 21.12
N THR A 292 -13.30 40.94 20.92
CA THR A 292 -12.95 41.68 19.71
C THR A 292 -11.48 41.54 19.35
N MET A 293 -11.15 41.24 18.09
CA MET A 293 -9.83 41.57 17.55
C MET A 293 -9.85 42.99 16.99
N ASP A 294 -8.85 43.77 17.37
CA ASP A 294 -8.62 45.13 16.90
C ASP A 294 -7.80 45.12 15.60
N ASP A 295 -7.96 46.16 14.78
CA ASP A 295 -7.35 46.27 13.45
C ASP A 295 -5.93 46.87 13.54
N GLY A 296 -4.99 46.37 12.74
CA GLY A 296 -3.56 46.54 13.02
C GLY A 296 -2.64 46.13 11.86
N SER A 297 -2.81 46.80 10.73
CA SER A 297 -2.17 46.50 9.44
C SER A 297 -0.63 46.63 9.35
N VAL A 298 -0.06 45.92 8.36
CA VAL A 298 1.24 46.16 7.67
C VAL A 298 2.52 45.57 8.31
N LEU A 299 3.05 44.46 7.75
CA LEU A 299 4.13 44.51 6.74
C LEU A 299 4.32 43.17 6.02
N SER A 300 4.72 43.25 4.74
CA SER A 300 5.17 42.12 3.91
C SER A 300 6.70 41.98 3.96
N SER A 301 7.22 40.81 3.54
CA SER A 301 8.61 40.33 3.61
C SER A 301 8.89 39.58 4.93
N ASP A 302 9.50 38.38 4.95
CA ASP A 302 10.32 37.71 3.92
C ASP A 302 9.92 36.24 3.69
N LEU A 303 10.03 35.78 2.44
CA LEU A 303 9.74 34.39 2.01
C LEU A 303 10.81 33.85 1.04
N GLU A 304 12.08 33.98 1.45
CA GLU A 304 13.26 33.33 0.87
C GLU A 304 14.18 32.94 2.06
N SER A 305 14.90 31.81 2.12
CA SER A 305 15.04 30.67 1.22
C SER A 305 15.60 29.45 1.98
N GLU A 306 15.06 28.24 1.76
CA GLU A 306 15.82 26.99 2.02
C GLU A 306 15.64 26.01 0.86
N SER A 307 16.46 26.19 -0.17
CA SER A 307 16.56 25.30 -1.33
C SER A 307 17.36 24.04 -0.99
N SER A 308 16.72 23.08 -0.30
CA SER A 308 17.26 21.73 -0.07
C SER A 308 17.36 20.92 -1.38
N HIS A 309 18.29 21.31 -2.25
CA HIS A 309 18.68 20.58 -3.46
C HIS A 309 19.36 19.26 -3.08
N GLY A 310 18.56 18.21 -2.95
CA GLY A 310 19.00 16.83 -3.15
C GLY A 310 17.88 16.09 -3.86
N THR A 311 18.19 15.47 -4.99
CA THR A 311 17.17 14.82 -5.83
C THR A 311 16.49 13.68 -5.07
N ILE A 312 15.26 13.34 -5.47
CA ILE A 312 14.57 12.16 -4.90
C ILE A 312 15.39 10.90 -5.17
N GLN A 313 15.99 10.81 -6.36
CA GLN A 313 16.91 9.74 -6.76
C GLN A 313 18.13 9.61 -5.82
N GLU A 314 18.80 10.71 -5.48
CA GLU A 314 19.98 10.69 -4.60
C GLU A 314 19.64 10.49 -3.12
N LYS A 315 18.55 11.08 -2.61
CA LYS A 315 18.17 10.92 -1.20
C LYS A 315 17.83 9.45 -0.89
N TYR A 316 17.09 8.76 -1.77
CA TYR A 316 16.86 7.32 -1.62
C TYR A 316 18.10 6.45 -1.94
N SER A 317 18.94 6.85 -2.90
CA SER A 317 20.17 6.08 -3.20
C SER A 317 21.25 6.21 -2.12
N ARG A 318 21.29 7.30 -1.33
CA ARG A 318 22.18 7.41 -0.14
C ARG A 318 21.73 6.47 0.97
N GLU A 319 20.43 6.42 1.26
CA GLU A 319 19.82 5.51 2.25
C GLU A 319 20.13 4.02 1.98
N TYR A 320 20.36 3.67 0.71
CA TYR A 320 20.83 2.34 0.30
C TYR A 320 22.37 2.21 0.29
N LYS A 321 23.12 3.20 -0.22
CA LYS A 321 24.59 3.16 -0.23
C LYS A 321 25.23 3.15 1.16
N GLU A 322 24.63 3.81 2.14
CA GLU A 322 25.10 3.81 3.52
C GLU A 322 24.93 2.43 4.18
N LYS A 323 23.96 1.62 3.72
CA LYS A 323 23.85 0.18 4.09
C LYS A 323 24.87 -0.69 3.36
N GLU A 324 25.20 -0.37 2.11
CA GLU A 324 26.11 -1.16 1.26
C GLU A 324 27.58 -1.01 1.68
N LEU A 325 28.01 0.19 2.09
CA LEU A 325 29.37 0.48 2.57
C LEU A 325 29.71 -0.14 3.94
N GLY A 326 28.72 -0.57 4.72
CA GLY A 326 28.92 -1.32 5.97
C GLY A 326 29.22 -2.81 5.77
N LEU A 327 29.16 -3.32 4.53
CA LEU A 327 29.23 -4.76 4.21
C LEU A 327 30.40 -5.14 3.30
N SER A 328 31.23 -4.18 2.86
CA SER A 328 32.35 -4.43 1.93
C SER A 328 33.68 -4.78 2.61
N LEU A 329 33.65 -5.29 3.84
CA LEU A 329 34.81 -5.70 4.64
C LEU A 329 34.68 -7.15 5.15
N GLU A 330 34.22 -8.08 4.32
CA GLU A 330 34.41 -9.52 4.58
C GLU A 330 34.34 -10.38 3.30
N THR A 331 35.03 -11.52 3.33
CA THR A 331 35.12 -12.57 2.29
C THR A 331 35.94 -12.28 1.02
N SER A 332 37.25 -12.55 1.12
CA SER A 332 38.06 -13.10 0.03
C SER A 332 38.57 -14.50 0.43
N ASP A 333 38.31 -15.51 -0.40
CA ASP A 333 39.27 -16.55 -0.87
C ASP A 333 38.60 -17.89 -1.28
N ASP A 334 39.30 -18.59 -2.20
CA ASP A 334 39.09 -19.95 -2.77
C ASP A 334 37.79 -20.25 -3.58
N ALA A 335 37.82 -20.48 -4.91
CA ALA A 335 38.45 -21.56 -5.73
C ALA A 335 37.62 -22.89 -5.77
N VAL A 336 37.45 -23.67 -6.85
CA VAL A 336 37.96 -23.66 -8.25
C VAL A 336 37.12 -24.60 -9.17
N MET A 337 37.08 -24.36 -10.51
CA MET A 337 36.74 -25.26 -11.66
C MET A 337 35.58 -26.29 -11.59
N THR A 338 34.70 -26.44 -12.60
CA THR A 338 34.99 -27.14 -13.89
C THR A 338 33.85 -26.95 -14.93
N SER A 339 34.04 -27.43 -16.17
CA SER A 339 33.33 -26.95 -17.38
C SER A 339 32.58 -28.01 -18.22
N SER A 340 31.35 -27.67 -18.64
CA SER A 340 30.75 -27.95 -19.98
C SER A 340 30.49 -29.45 -20.40
N PRO A 341 29.98 -29.76 -21.62
CA PRO A 341 28.55 -29.68 -21.97
C PRO A 341 27.99 -30.94 -22.71
N ASN A 342 26.68 -31.01 -22.99
CA ASN A 342 26.09 -31.38 -24.32
C ASN A 342 24.58 -31.75 -24.31
N SER A 343 23.89 -31.32 -25.37
CA SER A 343 22.69 -31.96 -26.00
C SER A 343 23.16 -32.70 -27.28
N PRO A 344 22.36 -33.44 -28.11
CA PRO A 344 21.08 -33.00 -28.72
C PRO A 344 20.06 -34.12 -29.15
N SER A 345 19.04 -33.73 -29.94
CA SER A 345 18.21 -34.52 -30.92
C SER A 345 17.30 -35.66 -30.39
N SER A 346 16.00 -35.83 -30.67
CA SER A 346 15.00 -35.46 -31.73
C SER A 346 14.62 -36.64 -32.65
N LEU A 347 13.31 -36.95 -32.82
CA LEU A 347 12.62 -37.41 -34.07
C LEU A 347 11.19 -37.99 -33.82
N ASN A 348 10.20 -37.54 -34.62
CA ASN A 348 9.05 -38.22 -35.29
C ASN A 348 8.13 -39.24 -34.54
N HIS A 349 6.86 -39.56 -34.93
CA HIS A 349 6.11 -39.44 -36.19
C HIS A 349 4.55 -39.60 -36.03
N LEU A 350 3.76 -39.05 -36.98
CA LEU A 350 2.49 -39.55 -37.61
C LEU A 350 1.13 -39.72 -36.87
N VAL A 351 0.21 -38.77 -37.18
CA VAL A 351 -1.17 -38.87 -37.74
C VAL A 351 -1.94 -40.21 -37.77
N VAL A 352 -3.22 -40.16 -37.37
CA VAL A 352 -4.37 -40.93 -37.96
C VAL A 352 -5.60 -40.01 -38.10
N VAL A 353 -6.46 -40.29 -39.09
CA VAL A 353 -7.64 -39.49 -39.53
C VAL A 353 -8.97 -40.02 -38.94
N GLY A 354 -9.96 -39.14 -38.73
CA GLY A 354 -11.35 -39.52 -38.44
C GLY A 354 -12.35 -38.40 -38.78
N SER A 355 -13.21 -38.62 -39.78
CA SER A 355 -14.12 -37.61 -40.35
C SER A 355 -15.51 -37.63 -39.71
N ASN A 356 -16.19 -36.47 -39.65
CA ASN A 356 -17.64 -36.32 -39.97
C ASN A 356 -18.10 -34.85 -40.01
N ILE A 357 -18.98 -34.54 -40.97
CA ILE A 357 -19.68 -33.26 -41.23
C ILE A 357 -21.03 -33.65 -41.92
N PRO A 358 -22.04 -32.78 -42.16
CA PRO A 358 -22.36 -31.46 -41.60
C PRO A 358 -23.83 -31.32 -41.14
N LEU A 359 -24.19 -30.15 -40.60
CA LEU A 359 -25.51 -29.54 -40.88
C LEU A 359 -25.34 -28.02 -41.09
N LYS A 360 -25.64 -27.55 -42.30
CA LYS A 360 -25.70 -26.13 -42.67
C LYS A 360 -27.08 -25.54 -42.34
N ARG A 361 -27.12 -24.25 -42.01
CA ARG A 361 -28.13 -23.35 -42.60
C ARG A 361 -27.51 -21.99 -42.93
N SER A 362 -27.96 -21.44 -44.05
CA SER A 362 -27.43 -20.25 -44.72
C SER A 362 -28.59 -19.39 -45.20
N SER A 363 -28.41 -18.08 -45.19
CA SER A 363 -29.24 -17.15 -45.97
C SER A 363 -28.45 -15.87 -46.26
N GLU A 364 -28.17 -15.63 -47.54
CA GLU A 364 -27.54 -14.41 -48.06
C GLU A 364 -28.60 -13.33 -48.42
N PRO A 365 -28.19 -12.07 -48.61
CA PRO A 365 -29.10 -10.94 -48.79
C PRO A 365 -29.56 -10.72 -50.24
N SER A 366 -30.66 -9.98 -50.43
CA SER A 366 -31.19 -9.59 -51.74
C SER A 366 -30.82 -8.14 -52.11
N GLN A 367 -30.52 -7.92 -53.39
CA GLN A 367 -30.20 -6.61 -53.97
C GLN A 367 -31.46 -5.84 -54.39
N MET A 368 -31.39 -4.50 -54.40
CA MET A 368 -32.19 -3.66 -55.29
C MET A 368 -31.32 -2.53 -55.87
N GLN A 369 -31.50 -2.25 -57.17
CA GLN A 369 -30.87 -1.14 -57.90
C GLN A 369 -31.93 -0.09 -58.28
N ALA A 370 -31.50 1.17 -58.44
CA ALA A 370 -32.18 2.20 -59.23
C ALA A 370 -31.11 3.15 -59.86
N GLN A 371 -31.41 3.75 -61.02
CA GLN A 371 -30.44 4.48 -61.87
C GLN A 371 -30.85 5.94 -62.21
N GLY A 372 -29.86 6.80 -62.53
CA GLY A 372 -29.96 8.16 -63.13
C GLY A 372 -30.31 9.28 -62.13
N GLY A 373 -29.76 10.52 -62.12
CA GLY A 373 -28.73 11.27 -62.88
C GLY A 373 -28.53 12.67 -62.20
N ASP A 374 -27.73 13.65 -62.66
CA ASP A 374 -26.78 13.71 -63.79
C ASP A 374 -25.73 14.88 -63.65
N VAL A 375 -24.79 14.94 -64.63
CA VAL A 375 -23.78 15.96 -65.05
C VAL A 375 -24.01 17.46 -64.62
N ASN A 376 -23.04 18.29 -64.13
CA ASN A 376 -21.71 18.71 -64.66
C ASN A 376 -20.78 19.39 -63.57
N PRO A 377 -19.59 20.03 -63.82
CA PRO A 377 -18.33 19.68 -63.10
C PRO A 377 -17.67 20.79 -62.22
N PRO A 378 -16.66 20.44 -61.39
CA PRO A 378 -15.84 21.40 -60.64
C PRO A 378 -14.47 21.74 -61.29
N LEU A 379 -14.03 22.98 -61.12
CA LEU A 379 -12.72 23.54 -61.56
C LEU A 379 -11.58 23.29 -60.52
N PRO A 380 -10.28 23.44 -60.89
CA PRO A 380 -9.23 22.58 -60.34
C PRO A 380 -8.55 23.08 -59.06
N ARG A 381 -8.36 22.17 -58.08
CA ARG A 381 -7.37 22.34 -57.02
C ARG A 381 -5.99 21.84 -57.46
N LYS A 382 -4.94 22.62 -57.16
CA LYS A 382 -3.54 22.37 -57.55
C LYS A 382 -3.03 21.04 -56.95
N LYS A 383 -2.39 20.21 -57.79
CA LYS A 383 -1.69 19.00 -57.35
C LYS A 383 -0.52 19.35 -56.41
N ARG A 384 -0.40 18.62 -55.28
CA ARG A 384 0.88 18.40 -54.59
C ARG A 384 1.36 16.96 -54.91
N PRO A 385 2.67 16.68 -54.87
CA PRO A 385 3.22 15.46 -55.45
C PRO A 385 2.98 14.22 -54.58
N ASN A 386 2.74 13.08 -55.23
CA ASN A 386 2.80 11.77 -54.60
C ASN A 386 4.27 11.44 -54.27
N THR A 387 4.65 11.54 -53.01
CA THR A 387 5.74 10.72 -52.45
C THR A 387 5.09 9.66 -51.57
N ALA A 388 5.16 8.40 -52.02
CA ALA A 388 4.74 7.27 -51.22
C ALA A 388 5.70 7.10 -50.04
N THR A 389 5.32 7.65 -48.89
CA THR A 389 5.89 7.30 -47.60
C THR A 389 4.77 6.60 -46.84
N THR A 390 4.93 5.30 -46.59
CA THR A 390 3.96 4.48 -45.87
C THR A 390 3.67 5.13 -44.51
N ALA A 391 2.43 5.54 -44.28
CA ALA A 391 2.02 6.10 -43.00
C ALA A 391 2.26 5.06 -41.88
N PRO A 392 2.86 5.43 -40.74
CA PRO A 392 3.01 4.53 -39.62
C PRO A 392 1.62 4.17 -39.08
N THR A 393 1.39 2.87 -38.88
CA THR A 393 0.09 2.26 -38.54
C THR A 393 -0.72 3.04 -37.50
N GLU A 394 -2.01 3.26 -37.77
CA GLU A 394 -2.93 3.99 -36.89
C GLU A 394 -3.31 3.24 -35.60
N GLU A 395 -2.93 1.96 -35.50
CA GLU A 395 -3.27 1.07 -34.39
C GLU A 395 -2.51 1.38 -33.09
N SER A 396 -3.05 0.88 -31.97
CA SER A 396 -2.41 0.92 -30.65
C SER A 396 -1.18 0.02 -30.60
N ILE A 397 -0.17 0.37 -29.79
CA ILE A 397 0.94 -0.57 -29.49
C ILE A 397 0.52 -1.77 -28.62
N HIS A 398 -0.70 -1.79 -28.07
CA HIS A 398 -1.24 -2.83 -27.19
C HIS A 398 -2.36 -3.63 -27.88
N MET A 399 -1.98 -4.56 -28.78
CA MET A 399 -2.89 -5.36 -29.61
C MET A 399 -3.13 -6.80 -29.10
N PRO A 400 -4.18 -7.52 -29.58
CA PRO A 400 -4.49 -8.93 -29.26
C PRO A 400 -3.53 -9.94 -29.90
N GLU A 401 -2.23 -9.65 -29.91
CA GLU A 401 -1.18 -10.55 -30.42
C GLU A 401 -1.11 -11.87 -29.63
N SER A 402 -0.64 -12.93 -30.28
CA SER A 402 -0.45 -14.25 -29.68
C SER A 402 0.62 -14.27 -28.58
N GLY A 403 0.47 -15.21 -27.63
CA GLY A 403 1.35 -15.35 -26.46
C GLY A 403 0.88 -14.57 -25.23
N GLY A 404 1.77 -14.42 -24.24
CA GLY A 404 1.41 -14.05 -22.87
C GLY A 404 1.14 -15.29 -22.02
N TYR A 405 0.51 -15.09 -20.87
CA TYR A 405 0.16 -16.11 -19.89
C TYR A 405 -1.35 -16.17 -19.70
N THR A 406 -1.95 -17.35 -19.59
CA THR A 406 -3.29 -17.51 -18.96
C THR A 406 -3.24 -17.12 -17.48
N VAL A 407 -4.37 -17.15 -16.78
CA VAL A 407 -4.42 -16.84 -15.34
C VAL A 407 -3.60 -17.87 -14.53
N GLU A 408 -3.70 -19.15 -14.89
CA GLU A 408 -2.99 -20.26 -14.26
C GLU A 408 -1.48 -20.18 -14.54
N GLU A 409 -1.11 -19.89 -15.78
CA GLU A 409 0.29 -19.69 -16.17
C GLU A 409 0.89 -18.46 -15.48
N LEU A 410 0.10 -17.37 -15.31
CA LEU A 410 0.53 -16.16 -14.60
C LEU A 410 0.72 -16.44 -13.10
N LEU A 411 -0.20 -17.20 -12.49
CA LEU A 411 -0.06 -17.64 -11.10
C LEU A 411 1.20 -18.49 -10.92
N GLN A 412 1.43 -19.45 -11.81
CA GLN A 412 2.62 -20.30 -11.78
C GLN A 412 3.90 -19.49 -12.04
N TYR A 413 3.85 -18.48 -12.91
CA TYR A 413 4.94 -17.53 -13.14
C TYR A 413 5.28 -16.76 -11.86
N CYS A 414 4.26 -16.25 -11.16
CA CYS A 414 4.44 -15.56 -9.88
C CYS A 414 5.00 -16.47 -8.79
N LYS A 415 4.57 -17.75 -8.73
CA LYS A 415 5.13 -18.77 -7.83
C LYS A 415 6.61 -19.03 -8.11
N ILE A 416 7.00 -19.17 -9.37
CA ILE A 416 8.40 -19.45 -9.77
C ILE A 416 9.29 -18.23 -9.55
N LYS A 417 8.82 -17.02 -9.87
CA LYS A 417 9.61 -15.79 -9.73
C LYS A 417 9.71 -15.30 -8.29
N GLN A 418 8.63 -15.41 -7.51
CA GLN A 418 8.47 -14.77 -6.20
C GLN A 418 8.69 -13.23 -6.27
N LYS A 419 8.59 -12.52 -5.14
CA LYS A 419 8.83 -11.08 -5.08
C LYS A 419 10.22 -10.71 -5.64
N LYS A 420 11.28 -11.44 -5.24
CA LYS A 420 12.68 -11.16 -5.63
C LYS A 420 12.94 -11.36 -7.13
N GLY A 421 12.35 -12.37 -7.78
CA GLY A 421 12.47 -12.57 -9.22
C GLY A 421 11.73 -11.49 -10.03
N LEU A 422 10.59 -10.99 -9.52
CA LEU A 422 9.88 -9.86 -10.14
C LEU A 422 10.57 -8.51 -9.88
N CYS A 423 11.19 -8.28 -8.71
CA CYS A 423 12.09 -7.14 -8.49
C CYS A 423 13.23 -7.15 -9.52
N ARG A 424 13.92 -8.30 -9.70
CA ARG A 424 15.01 -8.45 -10.67
C ARG A 424 14.57 -8.18 -12.11
N GLU A 425 13.37 -8.66 -12.48
CA GLU A 425 12.78 -8.39 -13.79
C GLU A 425 12.49 -6.90 -14.02
N TYR A 426 11.96 -6.20 -12.99
CA TYR A 426 11.80 -4.75 -13.04
C TYR A 426 13.14 -4.01 -13.15
N THR A 427 14.17 -4.45 -12.41
CA THR A 427 15.51 -3.85 -12.47
C THR A 427 16.09 -3.89 -13.89
N LEU A 428 15.89 -4.99 -14.63
CA LEU A 428 16.29 -5.09 -16.05
C LEU A 428 15.55 -4.06 -16.91
N ILE A 429 14.21 -3.95 -16.78
CA ILE A 429 13.41 -2.93 -17.49
C ILE A 429 13.82 -1.50 -17.10
N ARG A 430 14.25 -1.29 -15.85
CA ARG A 430 14.73 0.01 -15.36
C ARG A 430 16.06 0.42 -16.00
N THR A 431 16.92 -0.54 -16.33
CA THR A 431 18.20 -0.29 -17.03
C THR A 431 18.09 -0.09 -18.54
N GLU A 432 16.94 -0.40 -19.15
CA GLU A 432 16.69 -0.13 -20.57
C GLU A 432 16.64 1.39 -20.82
N PRO A 433 17.41 1.93 -21.80
CA PRO A 433 17.40 3.36 -22.10
C PRO A 433 16.05 3.80 -22.68
N PRO A 434 15.58 5.04 -22.43
CA PRO A 434 14.36 5.57 -23.03
C PRO A 434 14.42 5.54 -24.56
N ALA A 435 13.31 5.15 -25.20
CA ALA A 435 13.21 5.00 -26.65
C ALA A 435 13.01 6.32 -27.44
N GLY A 436 13.25 7.47 -26.80
CA GLY A 436 12.97 8.79 -27.37
C GLY A 436 13.75 9.92 -26.69
N THR A 437 13.63 11.13 -27.24
CA THR A 437 14.34 12.33 -26.79
C THR A 437 13.51 13.16 -25.79
N PHE A 438 14.16 14.13 -25.13
CA PHE A 438 13.55 14.99 -24.11
C PHE A 438 13.90 16.47 -24.33
N GLU A 439 14.17 16.87 -25.57
CA GLU A 439 14.79 18.17 -25.87
C GLU A 439 13.83 19.32 -25.57
N GLN A 440 12.54 19.18 -25.88
CA GLN A 440 11.54 20.21 -25.57
C GLN A 440 11.35 20.39 -24.07
N ALA A 441 11.47 19.32 -23.29
CA ALA A 441 11.40 19.35 -21.84
C ALA A 441 12.62 20.01 -21.17
N LYS A 442 13.77 20.05 -21.87
CA LYS A 442 15.02 20.68 -21.42
C LYS A 442 15.19 22.14 -21.87
N VAL A 443 14.39 22.63 -22.82
CA VAL A 443 14.42 24.05 -23.25
C VAL A 443 14.26 24.95 -22.01
N LYS A 444 15.11 25.98 -21.88
CA LYS A 444 15.18 26.85 -20.69
C LYS A 444 13.83 27.48 -20.28
N ALA A 445 12.95 27.77 -21.25
CA ALA A 445 11.60 28.29 -20.99
C ALA A 445 10.62 27.23 -20.42
N ASN A 446 10.92 25.95 -20.59
CA ASN A 446 10.07 24.81 -20.21
C ASN A 446 10.55 24.12 -18.92
N THR A 447 11.79 24.34 -18.48
CA THR A 447 12.34 23.67 -17.28
C THR A 447 11.53 23.95 -16.03
N ASN A 448 11.01 25.16 -15.87
CA ASN A 448 10.15 25.56 -14.75
C ASN A 448 8.71 24.98 -14.83
N LYS A 449 8.29 24.45 -15.99
CA LYS A 449 7.00 23.76 -16.16
C LYS A 449 7.07 22.29 -15.70
N ASN A 450 8.27 21.77 -15.41
CA ASN A 450 8.47 20.44 -14.85
C ASN A 450 8.46 20.46 -13.32
N ARG A 451 7.70 19.58 -12.67
CA ARG A 451 7.71 19.40 -11.21
C ARG A 451 9.01 18.76 -10.71
N TYR A 452 9.63 17.94 -11.56
CA TYR A 452 10.85 17.20 -11.25
C TYR A 452 11.83 17.33 -12.43
N THR A 453 13.07 17.68 -12.14
CA THR A 453 14.13 17.86 -13.15
C THR A 453 14.56 16.54 -13.80
N ASP A 454 14.33 15.42 -13.11
CA ASP A 454 14.63 14.04 -13.50
C ASP A 454 13.44 13.30 -14.13
N VAL A 455 12.22 13.87 -14.16
CA VAL A 455 11.04 13.25 -14.78
C VAL A 455 10.47 14.13 -15.90
N LEU A 456 11.03 13.96 -17.09
CA LEU A 456 10.69 14.72 -18.29
C LEU A 456 9.74 13.92 -19.22
N CYS A 457 8.90 14.61 -19.99
CA CYS A 457 8.09 13.98 -21.04
C CYS A 457 8.92 13.74 -22.31
N MET A 458 8.68 12.63 -23.01
CA MET A 458 9.35 12.35 -24.30
C MET A 458 8.77 13.19 -25.44
N ASP A 459 9.62 13.64 -26.36
CA ASP A 459 9.23 14.57 -27.43
C ASP A 459 8.23 13.98 -28.44
N HIS A 460 8.38 12.71 -28.83
CA HIS A 460 7.58 12.09 -29.91
C HIS A 460 6.14 11.75 -29.52
N SER A 461 5.85 11.69 -28.21
CA SER A 461 4.55 11.35 -27.66
C SER A 461 3.99 12.46 -26.76
N ARG A 462 4.63 13.63 -26.67
CA ARG A 462 4.15 14.71 -25.79
C ARG A 462 2.80 15.23 -26.24
N VAL A 463 2.01 15.74 -25.30
CA VAL A 463 0.85 16.55 -25.67
C VAL A 463 1.37 17.93 -26.09
N HIS A 464 0.95 18.38 -27.27
CA HIS A 464 1.19 19.73 -27.76
C HIS A 464 -0.03 20.58 -27.46
N LEU A 465 0.18 21.73 -26.83
CA LEU A 465 -0.86 22.76 -26.68
C LEU A 465 -0.79 23.72 -27.88
N ASN A 466 -1.90 24.36 -28.25
CA ASN A 466 -1.85 25.39 -29.29
C ASN A 466 -0.99 26.58 -28.82
N THR A 467 0.03 26.95 -29.60
CA THR A 467 0.91 28.08 -29.29
C THR A 467 0.11 29.39 -29.20
N ARG A 468 0.36 30.16 -28.14
CA ARG A 468 -0.15 31.52 -27.95
C ARG A 468 0.81 32.52 -28.59
N ASP A 469 0.28 33.55 -29.26
CA ASP A 469 1.09 34.60 -29.91
C ASP A 469 2.06 35.31 -28.94
N SER A 470 1.74 35.32 -27.64
CA SER A 470 2.54 35.94 -26.59
C SER A 470 3.71 35.10 -26.06
N ASP A 471 3.75 33.78 -26.31
CA ASP A 471 4.79 32.88 -25.82
C ASP A 471 5.03 31.72 -26.82
N PRO A 472 6.14 31.71 -27.59
CA PRO A 472 6.43 30.64 -28.54
C PRO A 472 6.74 29.29 -27.87
N HIS A 473 6.95 29.25 -26.55
CA HIS A 473 7.14 28.03 -25.75
C HIS A 473 5.89 27.63 -24.96
N SER A 474 4.73 28.23 -25.26
CA SER A 474 3.44 27.89 -24.66
C SER A 474 2.82 26.60 -25.21
N ASP A 475 3.47 25.90 -26.13
CA ASP A 475 3.03 24.59 -26.64
C ASP A 475 3.39 23.42 -25.70
N TYR A 476 4.26 23.66 -24.72
CA TYR A 476 4.80 22.65 -23.82
C TYR A 476 4.00 22.47 -22.53
N ILE A 477 3.67 21.22 -22.24
CA ILE A 477 3.26 20.71 -20.93
C ILE A 477 3.91 19.34 -20.69
N ASN A 478 4.27 19.02 -19.44
CA ASN A 478 4.83 17.70 -19.10
C ASN A 478 3.71 16.63 -19.06
N ALA A 479 3.29 16.21 -20.25
CA ALA A 479 2.28 15.20 -20.48
C ALA A 479 2.62 14.38 -21.73
N ASN A 480 2.30 13.10 -21.74
CA ASN A 480 2.41 12.24 -22.92
C ASN A 480 1.08 11.56 -23.24
N PHE A 481 0.75 11.44 -24.52
CA PHE A 481 -0.25 10.48 -24.97
C PHE A 481 0.26 9.06 -24.73
N VAL A 482 -0.65 8.20 -24.29
CA VAL A 482 -0.38 6.79 -24.01
C VAL A 482 -1.53 5.95 -24.55
N ASP A 483 -1.20 4.85 -25.21
CA ASP A 483 -2.15 3.91 -25.74
C ASP A 483 -2.76 3.03 -24.64
N GLY A 484 -4.00 2.63 -24.88
CA GLY A 484 -4.67 1.57 -24.15
C GLY A 484 -4.78 0.32 -25.01
N TYR A 485 -5.26 -0.76 -24.42
CA TYR A 485 -5.55 -1.99 -25.16
C TYR A 485 -6.50 -1.70 -26.32
N LYS A 486 -6.10 -2.05 -27.56
CA LYS A 486 -6.77 -1.76 -28.84
C LYS A 486 -7.12 -0.28 -29.13
N GLN A 487 -6.68 0.67 -28.30
CA GLN A 487 -7.07 2.07 -28.39
C GLN A 487 -5.85 2.99 -28.40
N ARG A 488 -5.58 3.64 -29.54
CA ARG A 488 -4.53 4.66 -29.63
C ARG A 488 -4.91 5.90 -28.80
N ASN A 489 -3.92 6.51 -28.14
CA ASN A 489 -4.11 7.70 -27.29
C ASN A 489 -5.24 7.53 -26.24
N ALA A 490 -5.41 6.32 -25.67
CA ALA A 490 -6.47 6.08 -24.66
C ALA A 490 -6.31 6.93 -23.39
N TYR A 491 -5.11 7.43 -23.12
CA TYR A 491 -4.80 8.26 -21.97
C TYR A 491 -3.91 9.44 -22.30
N ILE A 492 -3.96 10.43 -21.42
CA ILE A 492 -2.89 11.43 -21.26
C ILE A 492 -2.26 11.19 -19.88
N SER A 493 -0.98 10.81 -19.85
CA SER A 493 -0.22 10.64 -18.62
C SER A 493 0.58 11.91 -18.31
N THR A 494 0.32 12.54 -17.17
CA THR A 494 0.93 13.84 -16.80
C THR A 494 1.33 13.91 -15.32
N GLN A 495 2.19 14.89 -14.98
CA GLN A 495 2.57 15.21 -13.60
C GLN A 495 1.40 15.85 -12.82
N GLY A 496 1.50 15.89 -11.49
CA GLY A 496 0.58 16.70 -10.68
C GLY A 496 0.79 18.19 -10.97
N PRO A 497 -0.24 18.95 -11.42
CA PRO A 497 -0.07 20.34 -11.84
C PRO A 497 0.63 21.23 -10.81
N LEU A 498 1.48 22.14 -11.29
CA LEU A 498 2.09 23.22 -10.51
C LEU A 498 1.20 24.46 -10.63
N PRO A 499 1.20 25.40 -9.66
CA PRO A 499 0.41 26.64 -9.76
C PRO A 499 0.60 27.39 -11.10
N ARG A 500 1.86 27.50 -11.53
CA ARG A 500 2.26 28.10 -12.82
C ARG A 500 1.85 27.31 -14.08
N THR A 501 1.33 26.09 -13.94
CA THR A 501 0.87 25.24 -15.06
C THR A 501 -0.61 24.87 -14.94
N PHE A 502 -1.39 25.53 -14.07
CA PHE A 502 -2.83 25.27 -13.96
C PHE A 502 -3.58 25.67 -15.24
N GLY A 503 -3.26 26.84 -15.82
CA GLY A 503 -3.81 27.27 -17.11
C GLY A 503 -3.41 26.36 -18.27
N ASP A 504 -2.16 25.89 -18.31
CA ASP A 504 -1.70 24.89 -19.27
C ASP A 504 -2.45 23.55 -19.14
N PHE A 505 -2.72 23.11 -17.91
CA PHE A 505 -3.45 21.88 -17.64
C PHE A 505 -4.91 21.97 -18.09
N TRP A 506 -5.63 23.04 -17.75
CA TRP A 506 -7.03 23.20 -18.19
C TRP A 506 -7.16 23.47 -19.69
N ARG A 507 -6.19 24.16 -20.29
CA ARG A 507 -6.05 24.23 -21.75
C ARG A 507 -5.87 22.84 -22.37
N MET A 508 -5.05 21.97 -21.77
CA MET A 508 -4.89 20.58 -22.23
C MET A 508 -6.20 19.79 -22.14
N VAL A 509 -6.93 19.88 -21.01
CA VAL A 509 -8.24 19.24 -20.82
C VAL A 509 -9.23 19.70 -21.90
N TRP A 510 -9.25 20.99 -22.21
CA TRP A 510 -10.10 21.57 -23.24
C TRP A 510 -9.71 21.12 -24.66
N GLU A 511 -8.45 21.30 -25.05
CA GLU A 511 -7.98 21.03 -26.42
C GLU A 511 -8.07 19.55 -26.77
N GLN A 512 -7.85 18.66 -25.80
CA GLN A 512 -7.86 17.21 -26.01
C GLN A 512 -9.23 16.55 -25.74
N MET A 513 -10.29 17.36 -25.59
CA MET A 513 -11.67 16.89 -25.35
C MET A 513 -11.79 15.94 -24.15
N VAL A 514 -10.94 16.09 -23.12
CA VAL A 514 -10.93 15.21 -21.94
C VAL A 514 -12.26 15.33 -21.22
N LEU A 515 -12.90 14.19 -20.93
CA LEU A 515 -14.16 14.12 -20.17
C LEU A 515 -13.95 13.68 -18.71
N LEU A 516 -12.83 13.00 -18.45
CA LEU A 516 -12.50 12.40 -17.17
C LEU A 516 -11.02 12.62 -16.82
N VAL A 517 -10.81 13.19 -15.65
CA VAL A 517 -9.51 13.32 -14.98
C VAL A 517 -9.43 12.31 -13.84
N VAL A 518 -8.29 11.60 -13.75
CA VAL A 518 -8.00 10.59 -12.73
C VAL A 518 -6.77 11.01 -11.93
N MET A 519 -6.98 11.33 -10.66
CA MET A 519 -5.92 11.71 -9.72
C MET A 519 -5.60 10.54 -8.79
N THR A 520 -4.35 10.09 -8.73
CA THR A 520 -3.93 8.94 -7.92
C THR A 520 -3.07 9.34 -6.70
N THR A 521 -3.29 10.54 -6.16
CA THR A 521 -2.48 11.14 -5.08
C THR A 521 -3.31 12.14 -4.30
N ARG A 522 -2.89 12.48 -3.09
CA ARG A 522 -3.38 13.68 -2.38
C ARG A 522 -2.56 14.89 -2.85
N THR A 523 -3.01 16.11 -2.59
CA THR A 523 -2.21 17.32 -2.89
C THR A 523 -0.92 17.33 -2.07
N VAL A 524 -1.02 16.95 -0.80
CA VAL A 524 0.10 16.77 0.14
C VAL A 524 0.08 15.33 0.68
N GLU A 525 1.25 14.69 0.71
CA GLU A 525 1.47 13.38 1.35
C GLU A 525 2.72 13.49 2.23
N ARG A 526 2.60 13.20 3.53
CA ARG A 526 3.64 13.44 4.57
C ARG A 526 4.30 14.83 4.52
N GLY A 527 3.50 15.89 4.44
CA GLY A 527 4.00 17.27 4.35
C GLY A 527 4.75 17.60 3.04
N ARG A 528 4.86 16.66 2.08
CA ARG A 528 5.47 16.91 0.76
C ARG A 528 4.38 17.16 -0.28
N LEU A 529 4.46 18.30 -0.96
CA LEU A 529 3.56 18.66 -2.06
C LEU A 529 3.74 17.70 -3.26
N LYS A 530 2.70 16.92 -3.55
CA LYS A 530 2.63 16.01 -4.71
C LYS A 530 1.92 16.64 -5.89
N CYS A 531 0.88 17.42 -5.61
CA CYS A 531 0.04 18.08 -6.60
C CYS A 531 -0.45 19.42 -6.04
N GLY A 532 -0.55 20.46 -6.87
CA GLY A 532 -1.28 21.67 -6.48
C GLY A 532 -2.79 21.41 -6.41
N GLN A 533 -3.51 22.23 -5.64
CA GLN A 533 -4.97 22.32 -5.73
C GLN A 533 -5.29 23.12 -7.00
N TYR A 534 -5.66 22.44 -8.08
CA TYR A 534 -5.91 23.03 -9.41
C TYR A 534 -7.40 23.07 -9.78
N TRP A 535 -8.26 22.73 -8.84
CA TRP A 535 -9.71 22.68 -9.00
C TRP A 535 -10.39 23.15 -7.70
N PRO A 536 -11.56 23.82 -7.80
CA PRO A 536 -12.34 24.26 -6.64
C PRO A 536 -12.76 23.07 -5.76
N PRO A 537 -12.40 23.03 -4.47
CA PRO A 537 -12.63 21.87 -3.62
C PRO A 537 -14.08 21.76 -3.10
N GLU A 538 -14.74 22.88 -2.80
CA GLU A 538 -16.09 22.92 -2.24
C GLU A 538 -17.16 23.13 -3.33
N LEU A 539 -18.43 22.88 -3.01
CA LEU A 539 -19.54 23.04 -3.95
C LEU A 539 -19.75 24.53 -4.30
N GLU A 540 -20.08 24.84 -5.56
CA GLU A 540 -20.30 26.20 -6.10
C GLU A 540 -19.06 27.13 -6.15
N ASP A 541 -17.96 26.73 -5.52
CA ASP A 541 -16.65 27.37 -5.70
C ASP A 541 -16.25 27.41 -7.18
N ARG A 542 -15.53 28.49 -7.54
CA ARG A 542 -14.94 28.67 -8.86
C ARG A 542 -13.50 29.15 -8.77
N GLU A 543 -12.68 28.67 -9.70
CA GLU A 543 -11.30 29.13 -9.88
C GLU A 543 -11.09 29.49 -11.36
N GLU A 544 -10.31 30.54 -11.62
CA GLU A 544 -10.03 31.03 -12.98
C GLU A 544 -8.55 30.87 -13.33
N TYR A 545 -8.29 30.21 -14.46
CA TYR A 545 -6.96 29.89 -14.94
C TYR A 545 -6.83 30.22 -16.43
N ASP A 546 -6.06 31.26 -16.74
CA ASP A 546 -6.01 31.91 -18.05
C ASP A 546 -7.42 32.26 -18.58
N ASN A 547 -7.87 31.57 -19.63
CA ASN A 547 -9.16 31.79 -20.31
C ASN A 547 -10.23 30.78 -19.86
N PHE A 548 -10.03 30.08 -18.74
CA PHE A 548 -10.92 29.03 -18.28
C PHE A 548 -11.41 29.30 -16.86
N THR A 549 -12.72 29.22 -16.66
CA THR A 549 -13.34 29.18 -15.33
C THR A 549 -13.77 27.75 -15.02
N ILE A 550 -13.31 27.23 -13.90
CA ILE A 550 -13.60 25.88 -13.41
C ILE A 550 -14.57 26.04 -12.25
N ILE A 551 -15.72 25.39 -12.29
CA ILE A 551 -16.77 25.48 -11.27
C ILE A 551 -17.05 24.09 -10.71
N ASN A 552 -17.13 23.96 -9.38
CA ASN A 552 -17.53 22.72 -8.73
C ASN A 552 -19.07 22.60 -8.69
N ASN A 553 -19.58 21.55 -9.34
CA ASN A 553 -21.00 21.25 -9.47
C ASN A 553 -21.37 19.95 -8.70
N GLY A 554 -20.63 19.61 -7.65
CA GLY A 554 -20.96 18.52 -6.75
C GLY A 554 -19.79 17.59 -6.45
N VAL A 555 -19.73 17.15 -5.20
CA VAL A 555 -18.78 16.16 -4.70
C VAL A 555 -19.55 14.92 -4.25
N THR A 556 -19.01 13.74 -4.53
CA THR A 556 -19.53 12.45 -4.06
C THR A 556 -18.37 11.65 -3.47
N ASP A 557 -18.43 11.44 -2.16
CA ASP A 557 -17.47 10.63 -1.42
C ASP A 557 -17.81 9.14 -1.50
N PHE A 558 -16.80 8.34 -1.82
CA PHE A 558 -16.80 6.89 -1.71
C PHE A 558 -15.72 6.48 -0.70
N VAL A 559 -15.76 5.24 -0.21
CA VAL A 559 -14.82 4.74 0.81
C VAL A 559 -13.36 4.96 0.43
N ASP A 560 -13.01 4.72 -0.84
CA ASP A 560 -11.63 4.70 -1.31
C ASP A 560 -11.22 5.85 -2.24
N TYR A 561 -12.19 6.69 -2.62
CA TYR A 561 -12.01 7.73 -3.63
C TYR A 561 -13.12 8.78 -3.59
N LYS A 562 -12.85 9.95 -4.18
CA LYS A 562 -13.80 11.06 -4.33
C LYS A 562 -14.08 11.31 -5.80
N LEU A 563 -15.35 11.53 -6.15
CA LEU A 563 -15.76 12.04 -7.46
C LEU A 563 -16.19 13.50 -7.31
N THR A 564 -15.55 14.40 -8.04
CA THR A 564 -16.02 15.77 -8.22
C THR A 564 -16.58 15.91 -9.64
N SER A 565 -17.73 16.57 -9.75
CA SER A 565 -18.32 16.98 -11.04
C SER A 565 -17.98 18.45 -11.26
N LEU A 566 -17.25 18.74 -12.31
CA LEU A 566 -16.77 20.08 -12.64
C LEU A 566 -17.45 20.58 -13.92
N ILE A 567 -17.65 21.90 -14.00
CA ILE A 567 -17.95 22.60 -15.25
C ILE A 567 -16.69 23.37 -15.63
N LEU A 568 -16.15 23.08 -16.82
CA LEU A 568 -15.05 23.82 -17.43
C LEU A 568 -15.65 24.75 -18.49
N GLN A 569 -15.63 26.05 -18.22
CA GLN A 569 -16.08 27.11 -19.12
C GLN A 569 -14.88 27.73 -19.84
N ASN A 570 -14.99 27.95 -21.15
CA ASN A 570 -14.05 28.73 -21.93
C ASN A 570 -14.56 30.17 -22.05
N ASN A 571 -13.85 31.11 -21.44
CA ASN A 571 -14.26 32.50 -21.32
C ASN A 571 -14.12 33.29 -22.64
N MET A 572 -13.38 32.77 -23.62
CA MET A 572 -13.29 33.39 -24.95
C MET A 572 -14.46 33.00 -25.87
N THR A 573 -15.02 31.79 -25.72
CA THR A 573 -16.09 31.28 -26.60
C THR A 573 -17.47 31.24 -25.91
N GLY A 574 -17.52 31.28 -24.58
CA GLY A 574 -18.73 31.05 -23.79
C GLY A 574 -19.15 29.57 -23.72
N GLU A 575 -18.46 28.67 -24.41
CA GLU A 575 -18.75 27.23 -24.36
C GLU A 575 -18.40 26.65 -22.98
N SER A 576 -19.17 25.65 -22.54
CA SER A 576 -18.93 24.95 -21.26
C SER A 576 -19.04 23.44 -21.43
N ARG A 577 -18.19 22.70 -20.71
CA ARG A 577 -18.12 21.23 -20.75
C ARG A 577 -18.17 20.65 -19.35
N LYS A 578 -18.86 19.51 -19.19
CA LYS A 578 -18.89 18.76 -17.94
C LYS A 578 -17.70 17.81 -17.88
N ILE A 579 -16.88 17.93 -16.84
CA ILE A 579 -15.71 17.12 -16.58
C ILE A 579 -15.96 16.34 -15.28
N ASN A 580 -15.58 15.07 -15.22
CA ASN A 580 -15.43 14.41 -13.92
C ASN A 580 -13.97 14.38 -13.48
N HIS A 581 -13.75 14.56 -12.18
CA HIS A 581 -12.47 14.42 -11.53
C HIS A 581 -12.60 13.31 -10.47
N LEU A 582 -11.94 12.17 -10.70
CA LEU A 582 -11.93 11.01 -9.81
C LEU A 582 -10.58 10.93 -9.08
N GLN A 583 -10.59 11.17 -7.77
CA GLN A 583 -9.40 11.14 -6.91
C GLN A 583 -9.36 9.87 -6.06
N PHE A 584 -8.37 9.01 -6.28
CA PHE A 584 -8.11 7.84 -5.44
C PHE A 584 -7.39 8.23 -4.14
N LEU A 585 -7.95 7.82 -3.00
CA LEU A 585 -7.56 8.24 -1.66
C LEU A 585 -6.92 7.10 -0.82
N SER A 586 -7.16 5.84 -1.20
CA SER A 586 -6.64 4.63 -0.52
C SER A 586 -5.28 4.13 -1.06
N TRP A 587 -4.53 4.94 -1.82
CA TRP A 587 -3.12 4.59 -2.10
C TRP A 587 -2.26 4.98 -0.89
N PRO A 588 -1.52 4.05 -0.26
CA PRO A 588 -0.73 4.34 0.94
C PRO A 588 0.48 5.23 0.64
N ASP A 589 0.86 6.06 1.62
CA ASP A 589 2.03 6.94 1.48
C ASP A 589 3.36 6.15 1.33
N TYR A 590 3.44 4.89 1.80
CA TYR A 590 4.56 3.95 1.58
C TYR A 590 4.12 2.84 0.63
N GLY A 591 4.95 2.51 -0.36
CA GLY A 591 4.77 1.34 -1.22
C GLY A 591 3.50 1.37 -2.08
N VAL A 592 2.73 0.28 -1.98
CA VAL A 592 1.57 -0.07 -2.80
C VAL A 592 0.41 -0.55 -1.91
N PRO A 593 -0.84 -0.51 -2.36
CA PRO A 593 -1.96 -1.12 -1.63
C PRO A 593 -1.69 -2.60 -1.34
N HIS A 594 -2.00 -3.07 -0.13
CA HIS A 594 -1.82 -4.47 0.26
C HIS A 594 -2.76 -5.42 -0.51
N SER A 595 -3.95 -4.96 -0.88
CA SER A 595 -4.88 -5.63 -1.79
C SER A 595 -5.27 -4.66 -2.90
N ALA A 596 -5.51 -5.19 -4.08
CA ALA A 596 -5.92 -4.42 -5.25
C ALA A 596 -7.42 -4.15 -5.31
N ASP A 597 -8.27 -4.76 -4.47
CA ASP A 597 -9.74 -4.58 -4.48
C ASP A 597 -10.19 -3.10 -4.61
N ALA A 598 -9.74 -2.22 -3.71
CA ALA A 598 -10.07 -0.80 -3.74
C ALA A 598 -9.65 -0.11 -5.05
N PHE A 599 -8.48 -0.47 -5.56
CA PHE A 599 -7.89 0.05 -6.79
C PHE A 599 -8.61 -0.49 -8.04
N LEU A 600 -9.03 -1.75 -8.03
CA LEU A 600 -9.82 -2.39 -9.09
C LEU A 600 -11.24 -1.84 -9.14
N ARG A 601 -11.91 -1.70 -7.99
CA ARG A 601 -13.22 -1.01 -7.87
C ARG A 601 -13.15 0.42 -8.38
N PHE A 602 -12.08 1.15 -8.06
CA PHE A 602 -11.83 2.49 -8.60
C PHE A 602 -11.64 2.48 -10.12
N MET A 603 -10.83 1.56 -10.65
CA MET A 603 -10.57 1.44 -12.09
C MET A 603 -11.82 1.08 -12.89
N HIS A 604 -12.64 0.14 -12.40
CA HIS A 604 -13.93 -0.19 -13.03
C HIS A 604 -14.89 1.00 -13.01
N HIS A 605 -14.90 1.78 -11.93
CA HIS A 605 -15.69 3.01 -11.86
C HIS A 605 -15.17 4.10 -12.83
N VAL A 606 -13.85 4.31 -12.94
CA VAL A 606 -13.24 5.18 -13.96
C VAL A 606 -13.72 4.79 -15.36
N ARG A 607 -13.75 3.49 -15.68
CA ARG A 607 -14.22 3.01 -16.98
C ARG A 607 -15.71 3.26 -17.21
N ARG A 608 -16.56 2.99 -16.22
CA ARG A 608 -18.01 3.30 -16.30
C ARG A 608 -18.26 4.79 -16.51
N VAL A 609 -17.57 5.67 -15.77
CA VAL A 609 -17.74 7.13 -15.93
C VAL A 609 -17.25 7.60 -17.30
N GLN A 610 -16.15 7.06 -17.82
CA GLN A 610 -15.68 7.37 -19.18
C GLN A 610 -16.73 6.98 -20.23
N GLU A 611 -17.31 5.79 -20.11
CA GLU A 611 -18.36 5.31 -21.03
C GLU A 611 -19.61 6.20 -20.97
N GLU A 612 -20.14 6.45 -19.77
CA GLU A 612 -21.31 7.32 -19.55
C GLU A 612 -21.09 8.74 -20.09
N ARG A 613 -19.89 9.31 -19.88
CA ARG A 613 -19.55 10.64 -20.41
C ARG A 613 -19.36 10.66 -21.92
N THR A 614 -18.82 9.59 -22.49
CA THR A 614 -18.68 9.45 -23.96
C THR A 614 -20.05 9.35 -24.62
N GLN A 615 -20.98 8.60 -24.04
CA GLN A 615 -22.36 8.50 -24.55
C GLN A 615 -23.14 9.81 -24.39
N ALA A 616 -22.89 10.57 -23.31
CA ALA A 616 -23.59 11.81 -22.99
C ALA A 616 -22.94 13.10 -23.54
N CYS A 617 -21.85 13.01 -24.30
CA CYS A 617 -21.16 14.21 -24.80
C CYS A 617 -21.92 14.88 -25.96
N SER A 618 -21.78 16.22 -26.06
CA SER A 618 -22.40 17.04 -27.09
C SER A 618 -21.39 18.06 -27.62
N PRO A 619 -21.13 18.12 -28.95
CA PRO A 619 -21.61 17.18 -29.97
C PRO A 619 -21.12 15.75 -29.70
N PRO A 620 -21.80 14.71 -30.26
CA PRO A 620 -21.39 13.32 -30.06
C PRO A 620 -19.95 13.05 -30.47
N TRP A 621 -19.25 12.23 -29.69
CA TRP A 621 -17.86 11.87 -29.95
C TRP A 621 -17.71 11.00 -31.20
N ILE A 622 -16.95 11.49 -32.17
CA ILE A 622 -16.71 10.82 -33.47
C ILE A 622 -15.40 10.05 -33.56
N GLY A 623 -14.64 9.97 -32.45
CA GLY A 623 -13.37 9.25 -32.38
C GLY A 623 -13.54 7.78 -31.98
N HIS A 624 -12.54 7.24 -31.28
CA HIS A 624 -12.57 5.85 -30.80
C HIS A 624 -13.79 5.59 -29.89
N PRO A 625 -14.51 4.46 -29.99
CA PRO A 625 -15.77 4.22 -29.27
C PRO A 625 -15.67 4.29 -27.73
N ASN A 626 -14.51 3.95 -27.15
CA ASN A 626 -14.24 4.13 -25.71
C ASN A 626 -14.01 5.61 -25.28
N GLY A 627 -14.26 6.56 -26.17
CA GLY A 627 -14.17 8.00 -25.90
C GLY A 627 -12.81 8.66 -26.14
N PRO A 628 -12.72 9.96 -25.83
CA PRO A 628 -11.48 10.75 -25.83
C PRO A 628 -10.49 10.26 -24.75
N PRO A 629 -9.23 10.74 -24.75
CA PRO A 629 -8.24 10.30 -23.77
C PRO A 629 -8.68 10.54 -22.32
N ILE A 630 -8.52 9.53 -21.46
CA ILE A 630 -8.63 9.72 -20.00
C ILE A 630 -7.35 10.41 -19.53
N LEU A 631 -7.45 11.60 -18.95
CA LEU A 631 -6.29 12.23 -18.32
C LEU A 631 -6.03 11.55 -16.98
N ILE A 632 -4.81 11.08 -16.76
CA ILE A 632 -4.41 10.47 -15.49
C ILE A 632 -3.08 11.03 -14.98
N HIS A 633 -3.05 11.35 -13.69
CA HIS A 633 -1.85 11.88 -13.03
C HIS A 633 -1.64 11.32 -11.62
N CYS A 634 -0.40 11.48 -11.17
CA CYS A 634 0.00 11.27 -9.78
C CYS A 634 0.86 12.48 -9.37
N SER A 635 1.95 12.28 -8.64
CA SER A 635 2.96 13.31 -8.41
C SER A 635 3.75 13.61 -9.71
N ALA A 636 4.33 12.58 -10.33
CA ALA A 636 5.26 12.70 -11.47
C ALA A 636 4.71 12.15 -12.80
N GLY A 637 3.52 11.55 -12.79
CA GLY A 637 2.92 10.93 -13.99
C GLY A 637 3.64 9.67 -14.48
N ILE A 638 4.28 8.91 -13.59
CA ILE A 638 5.04 7.69 -13.95
C ILE A 638 4.77 6.49 -13.04
N GLY A 639 4.76 6.66 -11.71
CA GLY A 639 4.57 5.56 -10.74
C GLY A 639 3.13 5.05 -10.71
N ARG A 640 2.31 5.58 -9.81
CA ARG A 640 0.89 5.20 -9.63
C ARG A 640 0.08 5.29 -10.94
N THR A 641 0.33 6.32 -11.75
CA THR A 641 -0.23 6.47 -13.10
C THR A 641 0.13 5.30 -14.02
N GLY A 642 1.41 4.89 -14.04
CA GLY A 642 1.85 3.76 -14.85
C GLY A 642 1.25 2.44 -14.37
N THR A 643 1.09 2.26 -13.05
CA THR A 643 0.43 1.09 -12.46
C THR A 643 -1.04 1.00 -12.88
N PHE A 644 -1.79 2.10 -12.80
CA PHE A 644 -3.18 2.16 -13.26
C PHE A 644 -3.30 1.77 -14.74
N ILE A 645 -2.52 2.41 -15.61
CA ILE A 645 -2.54 2.15 -17.06
C ILE A 645 -2.14 0.69 -17.36
N THR A 646 -1.10 0.17 -16.72
CA THR A 646 -0.61 -1.20 -16.94
C THR A 646 -1.66 -2.24 -16.59
N VAL A 647 -2.28 -2.12 -15.41
CA VAL A 647 -3.28 -3.09 -14.95
C VAL A 647 -4.54 -2.99 -15.81
N ASP A 648 -5.03 -1.79 -16.16
CA ASP A 648 -6.20 -1.63 -17.04
C ASP A 648 -5.98 -2.25 -18.45
N ILE A 649 -4.79 -2.08 -19.02
CA ILE A 649 -4.44 -2.72 -20.30
C ILE A 649 -4.45 -4.25 -20.16
N CYS A 650 -3.90 -4.76 -19.06
CA CYS A 650 -3.84 -6.19 -18.81
C CYS A 650 -5.21 -6.81 -18.53
N THR A 651 -6.07 -6.20 -17.71
CA THR A 651 -7.43 -6.72 -17.45
C THR A 651 -8.31 -6.72 -18.69
N ARG A 652 -8.24 -5.68 -19.53
CA ARG A 652 -8.96 -5.65 -20.82
C ARG A 652 -8.43 -6.67 -21.82
N ARG A 653 -7.11 -6.91 -21.87
CA ARG A 653 -6.54 -7.98 -22.70
C ARG A 653 -6.95 -9.37 -22.20
N LEU A 654 -6.98 -9.58 -20.88
CA LEU A 654 -7.43 -10.82 -20.27
C LEU A 654 -8.90 -11.12 -20.64
N ALA A 655 -9.77 -10.11 -20.59
CA ALA A 655 -11.17 -10.25 -20.98
C ALA A 655 -11.37 -10.52 -22.49
N ASP A 656 -10.48 -10.04 -23.35
CA ASP A 656 -10.61 -10.16 -24.82
C ASP A 656 -10.07 -11.49 -25.38
N ILE A 657 -8.90 -11.94 -24.93
CA ILE A 657 -8.24 -13.17 -25.46
C ILE A 657 -7.72 -14.14 -24.38
N GLY A 658 -8.05 -13.95 -23.10
CA GLY A 658 -7.69 -14.88 -22.03
C GLY A 658 -6.21 -14.89 -21.62
N THR A 659 -5.36 -14.00 -22.16
CA THR A 659 -3.93 -13.95 -21.80
C THR A 659 -3.39 -12.55 -21.50
N VAL A 660 -2.38 -12.46 -20.65
CA VAL A 660 -1.72 -11.19 -20.26
C VAL A 660 -0.20 -11.27 -20.34
N ASN A 661 0.43 -10.11 -20.45
CA ASN A 661 1.89 -10.00 -20.33
C ASN A 661 2.25 -8.64 -19.73
N ILE A 662 2.45 -8.62 -18.40
CA ILE A 662 2.73 -7.40 -17.63
C ILE A 662 4.08 -6.82 -18.09
N GLN A 663 5.12 -7.65 -18.19
CA GLN A 663 6.47 -7.25 -18.64
C GLN A 663 6.46 -6.51 -19.99
N LYS A 664 5.80 -7.08 -21.01
CA LYS A 664 5.70 -6.49 -22.35
C LYS A 664 4.81 -5.24 -22.34
N THR A 665 3.78 -5.20 -21.50
CA THR A 665 2.92 -4.02 -21.32
C THR A 665 3.70 -2.86 -20.71
N VAL A 666 4.48 -3.09 -19.66
CA VAL A 666 5.31 -2.06 -19.01
C VAL A 666 6.41 -1.55 -19.95
N ARG A 667 7.09 -2.44 -20.69
CA ARG A 667 8.08 -2.02 -21.71
C ARG A 667 7.48 -1.09 -22.76
N ARG A 668 6.31 -1.45 -23.31
CA ARG A 668 5.57 -0.63 -24.28
C ARG A 668 5.12 0.71 -23.69
N LEU A 669 4.54 0.68 -22.49
CA LEU A 669 4.14 1.90 -21.78
C LEU A 669 5.32 2.87 -21.63
N ARG A 670 6.52 2.34 -21.35
CA ARG A 670 7.77 3.14 -21.23
C ARG A 670 8.27 3.73 -22.56
N THR A 671 7.82 3.27 -23.73
CA THR A 671 8.12 3.93 -25.02
C THR A 671 7.18 5.09 -25.35
N GLN A 672 6.08 5.27 -24.59
CA GLN A 672 5.16 6.41 -24.72
C GLN A 672 5.21 7.37 -23.53
N ARG A 673 5.38 6.87 -22.30
CA ARG A 673 5.70 7.67 -21.11
C ARG A 673 6.92 7.08 -20.41
N ALA A 674 8.08 7.71 -20.60
CA ALA A 674 9.35 7.29 -20.02
C ALA A 674 9.23 7.07 -18.51
N PHE A 675 10.01 6.12 -18.00
CA PHE A 675 10.10 5.81 -16.56
C PHE A 675 8.79 5.34 -15.90
N SER A 676 7.73 5.06 -16.68
CA SER A 676 6.48 4.47 -16.15
C SER A 676 6.74 3.16 -15.39
N ILE A 677 6.02 3.00 -14.27
CA ILE A 677 6.39 2.14 -13.13
C ILE A 677 7.74 2.59 -12.55
N GLN A 678 7.72 3.14 -11.34
CA GLN A 678 8.88 3.79 -10.72
C GLN A 678 9.59 2.89 -9.68
N MET A 679 8.84 2.05 -8.96
CA MET A 679 9.36 1.20 -7.88
C MET A 679 9.15 -0.30 -8.16
N PRO A 680 10.02 -1.21 -7.66
CA PRO A 680 9.83 -2.65 -7.79
C PRO A 680 8.47 -3.13 -7.26
N ASP A 681 8.02 -2.62 -6.11
CA ASP A 681 6.72 -2.99 -5.53
C ASP A 681 5.54 -2.59 -6.45
N GLN A 682 5.64 -1.49 -7.20
CA GLN A 682 4.61 -1.10 -8.18
C GLN A 682 4.54 -2.07 -9.36
N TYR A 683 5.69 -2.65 -9.75
CA TYR A 683 5.75 -3.68 -10.77
C TYR A 683 5.17 -5.00 -10.28
N VAL A 684 5.56 -5.43 -9.07
CA VAL A 684 5.00 -6.60 -8.38
C VAL A 684 3.48 -6.47 -8.20
N PHE A 685 3.00 -5.32 -7.76
CA PHE A 685 1.57 -5.04 -7.61
C PHE A 685 0.80 -5.16 -8.93
N CYS A 686 1.40 -4.87 -10.09
CA CYS A 686 0.71 -5.10 -11.37
C CYS A 686 0.39 -6.59 -11.61
N TYR A 687 1.27 -7.51 -11.20
CA TYR A 687 1.01 -8.95 -11.29
C TYR A 687 -0.08 -9.37 -10.30
N LEU A 688 0.02 -8.94 -9.04
CA LEU A 688 -0.94 -9.27 -7.98
C LEU A 688 -2.35 -8.73 -8.29
N ALA A 689 -2.45 -7.49 -8.76
CA ALA A 689 -3.72 -6.86 -9.12
C ALA A 689 -4.43 -7.53 -10.31
N VAL A 690 -3.67 -8.07 -11.28
CA VAL A 690 -4.25 -8.83 -12.39
C VAL A 690 -4.74 -10.21 -11.94
N LEU A 691 -4.02 -10.89 -11.03
CA LEU A 691 -4.49 -12.12 -10.41
C LEU A 691 -5.74 -11.89 -9.56
N GLU A 692 -5.75 -10.86 -8.71
CA GLU A 692 -6.90 -10.49 -7.86
C GLU A 692 -8.11 -10.06 -8.71
N HIS A 693 -7.90 -9.37 -9.83
CA HIS A 693 -8.96 -9.13 -10.82
C HIS A 693 -9.52 -10.44 -11.37
N ALA A 694 -8.66 -11.37 -11.81
CA ALA A 694 -9.07 -12.66 -12.36
C ALA A 694 -9.88 -13.48 -11.34
N GLN A 695 -9.53 -13.43 -10.05
CA GLN A 695 -10.31 -14.05 -8.98
C GLN A 695 -11.67 -13.35 -8.79
N ASN A 696 -11.70 -12.02 -8.78
CA ASN A 696 -12.93 -11.23 -8.62
C ASN A 696 -13.94 -11.44 -9.77
N VAL A 697 -13.47 -11.73 -10.98
CA VAL A 697 -14.33 -12.05 -12.14
C VAL A 697 -14.54 -13.56 -12.36
N GLY A 698 -14.08 -14.42 -11.44
CA GLY A 698 -14.35 -15.86 -11.46
C GLY A 698 -13.53 -16.68 -12.46
N LEU A 699 -12.43 -16.13 -12.99
CA LEU A 699 -11.49 -16.86 -13.86
C LEU A 699 -10.56 -17.80 -13.07
N ILE A 700 -10.40 -17.59 -11.76
CA ILE A 700 -9.67 -18.49 -10.87
C ILE A 700 -10.29 -18.50 -9.47
N GLU A 701 -10.49 -19.68 -8.87
CA GLU A 701 -11.14 -19.77 -7.55
C GLU A 701 -10.21 -19.33 -6.40
N ASN A 702 -8.95 -19.74 -6.43
CA ASN A 702 -7.99 -19.54 -5.34
C ASN A 702 -6.62 -19.09 -5.86
N ILE A 703 -6.20 -17.89 -5.44
CA ILE A 703 -4.82 -17.42 -5.57
C ILE A 703 -4.04 -17.94 -4.36
N ASP A 704 -3.37 -19.07 -4.51
CA ASP A 704 -2.36 -19.51 -3.55
C ASP A 704 -0.99 -18.97 -3.96
N LEU A 705 -0.45 -18.04 -3.17
CA LEU A 705 0.90 -17.47 -3.31
C LEU A 705 1.72 -17.70 -2.02
N ALA A 706 1.60 -18.89 -1.42
CA ALA A 706 2.46 -19.29 -0.31
C ALA A 706 3.95 -19.04 -0.63
N ASN A 707 4.68 -18.47 0.33
CA ASN A 707 6.11 -18.14 0.27
C ASN A 707 6.51 -17.09 -0.80
N PHE A 708 5.58 -16.33 -1.37
CA PHE A 708 5.89 -15.29 -2.37
C PHE A 708 6.83 -14.18 -1.86
N GLU A 709 6.82 -13.91 -0.56
CA GLU A 709 7.68 -12.91 0.11
C GLU A 709 8.92 -13.50 0.80
N ASP A 710 9.00 -14.83 1.02
CA ASP A 710 9.92 -15.42 2.01
C ASP A 710 11.39 -15.58 1.54
N SER A 711 11.80 -14.92 0.45
CA SER A 711 13.22 -14.81 0.08
C SER A 711 13.89 -13.68 0.90
N SER A 712 14.37 -14.04 2.08
CA SER A 712 14.89 -13.15 3.14
C SER A 712 16.03 -12.21 2.72
N SER A 713 15.71 -11.01 2.23
CA SER A 713 16.47 -9.76 2.42
C SER A 713 15.70 -8.54 1.88
N ASP A 714 15.00 -7.80 2.75
CA ASP A 714 14.40 -6.48 2.42
C ASP A 714 15.45 -5.35 2.25
N SER A 715 16.70 -5.72 1.96
CA SER A 715 17.84 -4.85 1.69
C SER A 715 18.35 -4.93 0.24
N GLU A 716 17.75 -5.78 -0.61
CA GLU A 716 18.16 -6.00 -2.01
C GLU A 716 17.11 -5.63 -3.09
N CYS A 717 15.91 -5.19 -2.69
CA CYS A 717 15.00 -4.40 -3.55
C CYS A 717 15.00 -2.95 -3.04
#